data_AF-A0A1T1BBT4-F1
#
_entry.id   AF-A0A1T1BBT4-F1
#
_cell.length_a   1.000
_cell.length_b   1.000
_cell.length_c   1.000
_cell.angle_alpha   90.00
_cell.angle_beta   90.00
_cell.angle_gamma   90.00
#
_symmetry.space_group_name_H-M   'P 1'
#
loop_
_entity.id
_entity.type
_entity.pdbx_description
1 polymer ?
#
loop_
_entity_poly.entity_id
_entity_poly.type
_entity_poly.pdbx_seq_one_letter_code
_entity_poly.pdbx_strand_id
1 'polypeptide(L)'
;MKLLTFGGVSVEGVTFRREKPLLLLAYLCLEGPQPRRRLASLFWPDAANPMNSLAQNLIRLRPLTGAVLEHGSRVEALIPSDTQAFRDHCRAARPADALTLYHGAFLDGLTADLNPDLEEWLLDTRETLAREARAAHLSLAEHHHARADHPAAHTHAERAYHTPGAPPCDPEDLQHLWQILGHTDHPLILTLRRDASDLGLALPAPTPPLPTSPLIGRTAELAALTTLPPGQIAWISGPPGIGKTALLSALAHHGWRVLPARGGPPLATLAPLSAHPLGSAADVLNLLRDTRLKLALDDWEDMDDITRAALTLAARQHPGATIAITARQPPALPTHHHLPLHSLTEHDLQGHPGAHAATGGHPTLLASYLNGTPPDRTLDAHLTLLGPDHRRLFLALAAQDAPNLAATRAALNFTPAILAATLDTLTCEGLTTPGGTLRASTPARQLLDAHPLDTALTHLHLARHHPTDTAWPHWLAARDLWEDHDHAPCAAAAHWHADQQMKSGHPVKAARTLEVAPQTDAVNLLRGWAQLRTGNATAAQRIVDDTHPAPPHRPRPWQILAAACALKLGHLNVLRELLDTLDHTGAPPEARTVHLRGMLALREARDAEARTLFRQAGLRFRSEGLPGDAVIAESLVAMLNVRQGQSVHAAFRDVLHASRPFPRERVHVLTNYVYSLTATHAPDTDVNAAYEETVTLAEQTNDLEGGAAAWNTWGVHAHLARDYEQAAHRYRRALHLVEGTGNLRLHGLIQSNLSELTDDHAQLAATLDLLSGAGHDTLSQTIQNNILR
;
A
#
# COMPACT_ATOMS: atom_id res chain seq x y z
N MET A 1 -0.21 67.38 38.88
CA MET A 1 1.26 67.44 39.08
C MET A 1 1.72 66.04 39.38
N LYS A 2 2.60 65.51 38.55
CA LYS A 2 3.20 64.18 38.67
C LYS A 2 4.71 64.33 38.52
N LEU A 3 5.49 63.61 39.32
CA LEU A 3 6.93 63.54 39.13
C LEU A 3 7.21 62.60 37.95
N LEU A 4 7.94 63.10 36.96
CA LEU A 4 8.41 62.33 35.81
C LEU A 4 9.88 61.98 36.04
N THR A 5 10.22 60.71 35.86
CA THR A 5 11.51 60.11 36.19
C THR A 5 12.09 59.23 35.08
N PHE A 6 11.28 58.75 34.13
CA PHE A 6 11.77 57.99 32.97
C PHE A 6 12.17 58.92 31.82
N GLY A 7 13.39 58.79 31.32
CA GLY A 7 13.95 59.67 30.28
C GLY A 7 14.38 61.05 30.80
N GLY A 8 14.54 61.19 32.12
CA GLY A 8 14.98 62.42 32.79
C GLY A 8 14.12 62.77 33.99
N VAL A 9 14.46 63.87 34.69
CA VAL A 9 13.73 64.29 35.90
C VAL A 9 13.02 65.62 35.72
N SER A 10 11.69 65.63 35.88
CA SER A 10 10.88 66.86 35.76
C SER A 10 9.53 66.72 36.49
N VAL A 11 8.75 67.80 36.56
CA VAL A 11 7.39 67.78 37.11
C VAL A 11 6.40 68.18 36.03
N GLU A 12 5.41 67.34 35.80
CA GLU A 12 4.36 67.57 34.83
C GLU A 12 3.62 68.90 35.10
N GLY A 13 3.62 69.77 34.09
CA GLY A 13 2.99 71.09 34.14
C GLY A 13 3.78 72.20 34.85
N VAL A 14 5.00 71.93 35.35
CA VAL A 14 5.79 72.92 36.11
C VAL A 14 7.26 72.95 35.66
N THR A 15 7.73 74.12 35.20
CA THR A 15 9.15 74.33 34.83
C THR A 15 10.03 74.43 36.08
N PHE A 16 10.46 73.29 36.62
CA PHE A 16 11.34 73.21 37.78
C PHE A 16 12.68 72.56 37.43
N ARG A 17 13.77 73.35 37.45
CA ARG A 17 15.12 72.94 36.96
C ARG A 17 16.15 72.68 38.06
N ARG A 18 15.74 72.30 39.27
CA ARG A 18 16.66 72.02 40.38
C ARG A 18 16.77 70.51 40.58
N GLU A 19 17.81 69.92 40.00
CA GLU A 19 18.04 68.48 40.00
C GLU A 19 18.15 67.86 41.40
N LYS A 20 19.04 68.35 42.28
CA LYS A 20 19.25 67.73 43.61
C LYS A 20 17.98 67.71 44.50
N PRO A 21 17.10 68.75 44.49
CA PRO A 21 15.75 68.65 45.06
C PRO A 21 14.81 67.65 44.37
N LEU A 22 14.84 67.53 43.03
CA LEU A 22 14.01 66.55 42.32
C LEU A 22 14.48 65.10 42.57
N LEU A 23 15.79 64.88 42.68
CA LEU A 23 16.38 63.61 43.11
C LEU A 23 15.91 63.24 44.52
N LEU A 24 15.90 64.19 45.46
CA LEU A 24 15.34 63.97 46.80
C LEU A 24 13.86 63.59 46.75
N LEU A 25 13.08 64.21 45.86
CA LEU A 25 11.67 63.91 45.67
C LEU A 25 11.46 62.51 45.07
N ALA A 26 12.26 62.13 44.06
CA ALA A 26 12.26 60.79 43.48
C ALA A 26 12.65 59.72 44.51
N TYR A 27 13.71 59.95 45.27
CA TYR A 27 14.15 59.10 46.38
C TYR A 27 13.01 58.87 47.38
N LEU A 28 12.32 59.93 47.81
CA LEU A 28 11.18 59.84 48.73
C LEU A 28 9.94 59.15 48.11
N CYS A 29 9.71 59.26 46.80
CA CYS A 29 8.64 58.52 46.12
C CYS A 29 8.91 57.00 46.09
N LEU A 30 10.17 56.58 46.04
CA LEU A 30 10.53 55.15 45.97
C LEU A 30 10.76 54.53 47.35
N GLU A 31 11.51 55.22 48.23
CA GLU A 31 11.88 54.77 49.58
C GLU A 31 10.83 55.10 50.64
N GLY A 32 9.77 55.82 50.27
CA GLY A 32 8.70 56.26 51.17
C GLY A 32 9.16 57.29 52.22
N PRO A 33 8.45 57.41 53.36
CA PRO A 33 8.75 58.41 54.39
C PRO A 33 10.11 58.15 55.06
N GLN A 34 11.05 59.09 55.00
CA GLN A 34 12.41 58.91 55.54
C GLN A 34 12.74 59.89 56.69
N PRO A 35 13.54 59.49 57.71
CA PRO A 35 13.98 60.40 58.77
C PRO A 35 14.85 61.53 58.23
N ARG A 36 14.59 62.77 58.67
CA ARG A 36 15.39 63.97 58.29
C ARG A 36 16.89 63.77 58.48
N ARG A 37 17.29 63.09 59.57
CA ARG A 37 18.71 62.82 59.86
C ARG A 37 19.36 61.93 58.81
N ARG A 38 18.65 60.90 58.30
CA ARG A 38 19.13 60.01 57.23
C ARG A 38 19.22 60.76 55.91
N LEU A 39 18.19 61.52 55.55
CA LEU A 39 18.17 62.32 54.32
C LEU A 39 19.29 63.37 54.32
N ALA A 40 19.52 64.03 55.45
CA ALA A 40 20.60 65.00 55.61
C ALA A 40 21.98 64.37 55.42
N SER A 41 22.27 63.24 56.07
CA SER A 41 23.54 62.54 55.92
C SER A 41 23.73 61.94 54.53
N LEU A 42 22.66 61.42 53.91
CA LEU A 42 22.73 60.78 52.60
C LEU A 42 22.91 61.80 51.45
N PHE A 43 22.22 62.95 51.48
CA PHE A 43 22.28 63.91 50.37
C PHE A 43 23.38 64.97 50.51
N TRP A 44 23.90 65.21 51.72
CA TRP A 44 24.91 66.22 52.02
C TRP A 44 25.90 65.78 53.12
N PRO A 45 26.58 64.63 52.99
CA PRO A 45 27.51 64.14 54.03
C PRO A 45 28.62 65.15 54.37
N ASP A 46 29.21 65.79 53.36
CA ASP A 46 30.34 66.72 53.50
C ASP A 46 29.94 68.16 53.83
N ALA A 47 28.65 68.45 53.98
CA ALA A 47 28.21 69.80 54.31
C ALA A 47 28.52 70.14 55.77
N ALA A 48 29.06 71.34 56.04
CA ALA A 48 29.31 71.83 57.40
C ALA A 48 28.07 71.83 58.31
N ASN A 49 26.85 71.84 57.74
CA ASN A 49 25.61 71.53 58.45
C ASN A 49 24.63 70.81 57.49
N PRO A 50 24.60 69.47 57.48
CA PRO A 50 23.76 68.70 56.54
C PRO A 50 22.26 68.90 56.76
N MET A 51 21.84 69.14 58.01
CA MET A 51 20.43 69.36 58.36
C MET A 51 19.91 70.69 57.81
N ASN A 52 20.75 71.74 57.81
CA ASN A 52 20.43 73.02 57.18
C ASN A 52 20.36 72.87 55.65
N SER A 53 21.27 72.11 55.04
CA SER A 53 21.24 71.80 53.61
C SER A 53 19.95 71.08 53.20
N LEU A 54 19.50 70.10 53.99
CA LEU A 54 18.19 69.46 53.80
C LEU A 54 17.05 70.49 53.90
N ALA A 55 17.00 71.29 54.97
CA ALA A 55 15.95 72.29 55.17
C ALA A 55 15.86 73.29 54.01
N GLN A 56 16.99 73.75 53.47
CA GLN A 56 17.02 74.63 52.31
C GLN A 56 16.48 73.96 51.05
N ASN A 57 16.77 72.67 50.82
CA ASN A 57 16.26 71.97 49.64
C ASN A 57 14.78 71.57 49.77
N LEU A 58 14.28 71.31 50.99
CA LEU A 58 12.84 71.21 51.26
C LEU A 58 12.11 72.54 51.01
N ILE A 59 12.69 73.67 51.43
CA ILE A 59 12.16 75.02 51.11
C ILE A 59 12.12 75.24 49.58
N ARG A 60 13.14 74.79 48.84
CA ARG A 60 13.17 74.86 47.37
C ARG A 60 12.09 74.00 46.69
N LEU A 61 11.53 72.99 47.36
CA LEU A 61 10.42 72.19 46.84
C LEU A 61 9.04 72.81 47.10
N ARG A 62 8.92 73.83 47.96
CA ARG A 62 7.63 74.51 48.25
C ARG A 62 6.84 75.04 47.03
N PRO A 63 7.46 75.49 45.91
CA PRO A 63 6.71 75.84 44.70
C PRO A 63 5.91 74.67 44.10
N LEU A 64 6.30 73.43 44.41
CA LEU A 64 5.54 72.21 44.10
C LEU A 64 4.53 71.99 45.25
N THR A 65 3.45 72.76 45.24
CA THR A 65 2.47 72.81 46.33
C THR A 65 1.97 71.42 46.70
N GLY A 66 2.16 71.02 47.96
CA GLY A 66 1.74 69.72 48.47
C GLY A 66 2.61 68.53 48.06
N ALA A 67 3.74 68.72 47.37
CA ALA A 67 4.58 67.60 46.93
C ALA A 67 5.32 66.87 48.07
N VAL A 68 5.51 67.53 49.23
CA VAL A 68 6.23 66.99 50.39
C VAL A 68 5.47 67.31 51.68
N LEU A 69 5.43 66.33 52.59
CA LEU A 69 4.93 66.47 53.96
C LEU A 69 6.08 66.29 54.97
N GLU A 70 6.19 67.21 55.93
CA GLU A 70 7.15 67.14 57.03
C GLU A 70 6.41 66.76 58.32
N HIS A 71 6.46 65.49 58.72
CA HIS A 71 5.80 64.98 59.94
C HIS A 71 6.84 64.71 61.05
N GLY A 72 7.01 65.69 61.94
CA GLY A 72 7.96 65.62 63.05
C GLY A 72 9.41 65.41 62.57
N SER A 73 9.95 64.21 62.79
CA SER A 73 11.31 63.83 62.41
C SER A 73 11.42 63.16 61.03
N ARG A 74 10.32 62.95 60.30
CA ARG A 74 10.29 62.33 58.96
C ARG A 74 9.82 63.31 57.87
N VAL A 75 10.20 63.00 56.64
CA VAL A 75 9.79 63.68 55.40
C VAL A 75 9.22 62.62 54.46
N GLU A 76 8.12 62.94 53.79
CA GLU A 76 7.40 62.07 52.87
C GLU A 76 7.08 62.81 51.56
N ALA A 77 7.18 62.14 50.41
CA ALA A 77 6.67 62.67 49.16
C ALA A 77 5.18 62.31 49.00
N LEU A 78 4.35 63.31 48.74
CA LEU A 78 2.92 63.14 48.46
C LEU A 78 2.58 63.33 46.98
N ILE A 79 3.56 63.68 46.15
CA ILE A 79 3.39 63.72 44.68
C ILE A 79 3.44 62.29 44.12
N PRO A 80 2.50 61.90 43.22
CA PRO A 80 2.62 60.63 42.51
C PRO A 80 3.79 60.68 41.51
N SER A 81 4.50 59.56 41.33
CA SER A 81 5.50 59.43 40.26
C SER A 81 5.05 58.53 39.11
N ASP A 82 5.67 58.69 37.94
CA ASP A 82 5.58 57.73 36.84
C ASP A 82 6.18 56.36 37.20
N THR A 83 7.23 56.33 38.03
CA THR A 83 7.83 55.10 38.58
C THR A 83 6.84 54.26 39.38
N GLN A 84 6.07 54.89 40.26
CA GLN A 84 5.06 54.21 41.09
C GLN A 84 3.96 53.64 40.20
N ALA A 85 3.40 54.45 39.29
CA ALA A 85 2.38 54.03 38.35
C ALA A 85 2.88 52.87 37.45
N PHE A 86 4.10 52.95 36.92
CA PHE A 86 4.75 51.89 36.16
C PHE A 86 4.80 50.57 36.95
N ARG A 87 5.30 50.61 38.18
CA ARG A 87 5.36 49.44 39.08
C ARG A 87 3.98 48.86 39.38
N ASP A 88 2.96 49.69 39.52
CA ASP A 88 1.58 49.23 39.73
C ASP A 88 0.98 48.56 38.49
N HIS A 89 1.33 49.00 37.28
CA HIS A 89 0.98 48.29 36.05
C HIS A 89 1.73 46.96 35.90
N CYS A 90 3.02 46.91 36.26
CA CYS A 90 3.79 45.66 36.29
C CYS A 90 3.21 44.64 37.28
N ARG A 91 2.92 45.06 38.53
CA ARG A 91 2.26 44.22 39.55
C ARG A 91 0.87 43.73 39.13
N ALA A 92 0.15 44.53 38.36
CA ALA A 92 -1.17 44.17 37.82
C ALA A 92 -1.10 43.30 36.55
N ALA A 93 0.09 42.84 36.14
CA ALA A 93 0.33 42.09 34.90
C ALA A 93 -0.22 42.79 33.64
N ARG A 94 -0.07 44.13 33.57
CA ARG A 94 -0.46 44.97 32.42
C ARG A 94 0.79 45.55 31.74
N PRO A 95 1.58 44.73 31.02
CA PRO A 95 2.86 45.15 30.45
C PRO A 95 2.71 46.25 29.41
N ALA A 96 1.65 46.22 28.59
CA ALA A 96 1.37 47.28 27.61
C ALA A 96 1.20 48.65 28.28
N ASP A 97 0.34 48.75 29.30
CA ASP A 97 0.13 49.98 30.06
C ASP A 97 1.43 50.46 30.72
N ALA A 98 2.20 49.55 31.35
CA ALA A 98 3.47 49.88 32.00
C ALA A 98 4.44 50.54 31.01
N LEU A 99 4.60 49.94 29.83
CA LEU A 99 5.50 50.42 28.80
C LEU A 99 5.06 51.76 28.18
N THR A 100 3.79 52.18 28.32
CA THR A 100 3.39 53.56 27.96
C THR A 100 3.92 54.64 28.92
N LEU A 101 4.50 54.25 30.06
CA LEU A 101 5.14 55.16 31.02
C LEU A 101 6.68 55.16 30.89
N TYR A 102 7.27 54.07 30.40
CA TYR A 102 8.71 53.87 30.34
C TYR A 102 9.32 54.47 29.05
N HIS A 103 9.71 55.74 29.11
CA HIS A 103 10.21 56.49 27.94
C HIS A 103 11.75 56.56 27.86
N GLY A 104 12.48 56.01 28.83
CA GLY A 104 13.93 56.08 28.91
C GLY A 104 14.41 55.68 30.31
N ALA A 105 15.73 55.68 30.51
CA ALA A 105 16.33 55.28 31.78
C ALA A 105 15.86 56.18 32.95
N PHE A 106 15.85 55.61 34.16
CA PHE A 106 15.48 56.35 35.37
C PHE A 106 16.48 57.48 35.66
N LEU A 107 15.95 58.70 35.81
CA LEU A 107 16.68 59.96 36.00
C LEU A 107 17.85 60.10 35.00
N ASP A 108 17.57 59.83 33.73
CA ASP A 108 18.55 59.98 32.65
C ASP A 108 19.03 61.43 32.51
N GLY A 109 20.29 61.62 32.12
CA GLY A 109 20.90 62.95 31.99
C GLY A 109 21.02 63.77 33.28
N LEU A 110 20.83 63.18 34.46
CA LEU A 110 21.09 63.84 35.75
C LEU A 110 22.58 64.24 35.86
N THR A 111 22.85 65.52 36.17
CA THR A 111 24.21 66.10 36.28
C THR A 111 24.58 66.53 37.71
N ALA A 112 23.66 66.35 38.67
CA ALA A 112 23.89 66.63 40.07
C ALA A 112 25.04 65.81 40.66
N ASP A 113 25.96 66.48 41.35
CA ASP A 113 27.06 65.88 42.11
C ASP A 113 26.52 64.93 43.21
N LEU A 114 26.93 63.66 43.17
CA LEU A 114 26.48 62.58 44.05
C LEU A 114 27.65 62.05 44.89
N ASN A 115 27.32 61.38 46.00
CA ASN A 115 28.28 60.60 46.77
C ASN A 115 28.05 59.10 46.48
N PRO A 116 28.99 58.20 46.85
CA PRO A 116 28.90 56.78 46.53
C PRO A 116 27.55 56.14 46.91
N ASP A 117 27.03 56.38 48.11
CA ASP A 117 25.73 55.85 48.57
C ASP A 117 24.55 56.24 47.66
N LEU A 118 24.57 57.45 47.08
CA LEU A 118 23.55 57.94 46.14
C LEU A 118 23.80 57.51 44.70
N GLU A 119 25.06 57.31 44.30
CA GLU A 119 25.41 56.74 42.99
C GLU A 119 24.99 55.27 42.91
N GLU A 120 25.29 54.48 43.94
CA GLU A 120 24.87 53.08 44.10
C GLU A 120 23.35 52.97 44.07
N TRP A 121 22.63 53.74 44.92
CA TRP A 121 21.16 53.75 44.92
C TRP A 121 20.57 54.13 43.55
N LEU A 122 21.16 55.12 42.85
CA LEU A 122 20.69 55.54 41.54
C LEU A 122 20.92 54.44 40.47
N LEU A 123 22.08 53.80 40.49
CA LEU A 123 22.42 52.71 39.58
C LEU A 123 21.50 51.52 39.80
N ASP A 124 21.40 51.00 41.03
CA ASP A 124 20.54 49.89 41.40
C ASP A 124 19.08 50.14 41.04
N THR A 125 18.57 51.34 41.35
CA THR A 125 17.20 51.74 41.03
C THR A 125 16.98 51.77 39.52
N ARG A 126 17.91 52.34 38.76
CA ARG A 126 17.84 52.42 37.29
C ARG A 126 17.85 51.04 36.67
N GLU A 127 18.78 50.17 37.06
CA GLU A 127 18.84 48.81 36.54
C GLU A 127 17.61 47.99 36.92
N THR A 128 17.13 48.10 38.17
CA THR A 128 15.93 47.37 38.62
C THR A 128 14.70 47.74 37.79
N LEU A 129 14.46 49.05 37.61
CA LEU A 129 13.33 49.53 36.79
C LEU A 129 13.48 49.17 35.32
N ALA A 130 14.71 49.11 34.81
CA ALA A 130 14.98 48.70 33.43
C ALA A 130 14.83 47.18 33.22
N ARG A 131 15.22 46.34 34.21
CA ARG A 131 14.89 44.90 34.23
C ARG A 131 13.37 44.69 34.26
N GLU A 132 12.63 45.43 35.09
CA GLU A 132 11.16 45.41 35.11
C GLU A 132 10.56 45.79 33.73
N ALA A 133 11.13 46.77 33.03
CA ALA A 133 10.67 47.18 31.70
C ALA A 133 11.01 46.15 30.61
N ARG A 134 12.20 45.53 30.67
CA ARG A 134 12.57 44.42 29.79
C ARG A 134 11.60 43.25 29.94
N ALA A 135 11.31 42.83 31.18
CA ALA A 135 10.38 41.74 31.45
C ALA A 135 8.98 42.02 30.88
N ALA A 136 8.51 43.28 30.93
CA ALA A 136 7.27 43.70 30.28
C ALA A 136 7.34 43.61 28.75
N HIS A 137 8.47 43.93 28.13
CA HIS A 137 8.68 43.74 26.69
C HIS A 137 8.74 42.26 26.30
N LEU A 138 9.45 41.41 27.04
CA LEU A 138 9.50 39.96 26.80
C LEU A 138 8.11 39.33 26.91
N SER A 139 7.35 39.67 27.96
CA SER A 139 5.96 39.21 28.15
C SER A 139 5.05 39.52 26.95
N LEU A 140 5.22 40.69 26.31
CA LEU A 140 4.49 41.03 25.09
C LEU A 140 5.04 40.29 23.87
N ALA A 141 6.35 40.16 23.73
CA ALA A 141 6.99 39.43 22.64
C ALA A 141 6.52 37.96 22.60
N GLU A 142 6.52 37.29 23.75
CA GLU A 142 6.01 35.93 23.95
C GLU A 142 4.50 35.83 23.64
N HIS A 143 3.69 36.80 24.10
CA HIS A 143 2.26 36.82 23.81
C HIS A 143 1.95 36.91 22.30
N HIS A 144 2.66 37.78 21.57
CA HIS A 144 2.50 37.91 20.12
C HIS A 144 3.07 36.67 19.39
N HIS A 145 4.21 36.13 19.84
CA HIS A 145 4.81 34.92 19.28
C HIS A 145 3.88 33.70 19.41
N ALA A 146 3.28 33.49 20.58
CA ALA A 146 2.29 32.43 20.83
C ALA A 146 1.01 32.55 19.98
N ARG A 147 0.77 33.72 19.36
CA ARG A 147 -0.34 34.00 18.45
C ARG A 147 0.07 34.05 16.97
N ALA A 148 1.32 33.72 16.65
CA ALA A 148 1.93 33.85 15.32
C ALA A 148 1.90 35.28 14.72
N ASP A 149 1.85 36.31 15.58
CA ASP A 149 1.94 37.72 15.18
C ASP A 149 3.40 38.17 15.16
N HIS A 150 4.14 37.64 14.17
CA HIS A 150 5.59 37.81 14.07
C HIS A 150 6.08 39.26 14.08
N PRO A 151 5.48 40.24 13.35
CA PRO A 151 5.97 41.61 13.35
C PRO A 151 5.94 42.27 14.74
N ALA A 152 4.84 42.07 15.49
CA ALA A 152 4.72 42.59 16.84
C ALA A 152 5.64 41.85 17.84
N ALA A 153 5.76 40.52 17.71
CA ALA A 153 6.67 39.72 18.52
C ALA A 153 8.14 40.17 18.36
N HIS A 154 8.60 40.37 17.12
CA HIS A 154 9.96 40.81 16.83
C HIS A 154 10.21 42.23 17.34
N THR A 155 9.25 43.14 17.16
CA THR A 155 9.32 44.52 17.66
C THR A 155 9.49 44.57 19.18
N HIS A 156 8.77 43.71 19.92
CA HIS A 156 8.90 43.63 21.36
C HIS A 156 10.17 42.93 21.83
N ALA A 157 10.64 41.90 21.12
CA ALA A 157 11.92 41.25 21.40
C ALA A 157 13.11 42.22 21.19
N GLU A 158 13.10 43.02 20.11
CA GLU A 158 14.11 44.04 19.86
C GLU A 158 14.15 45.11 20.96
N ARG A 159 12.98 45.58 21.41
CA ARG A 159 12.88 46.54 22.52
C ARG A 159 13.28 45.96 23.87
N ALA A 160 13.02 44.68 24.14
CA ALA A 160 13.52 43.99 25.34
C ALA A 160 15.06 43.96 25.39
N TYR A 161 15.70 43.62 24.27
CA TYR A 161 17.15 43.61 24.16
C TYR A 161 17.73 45.03 24.34
N HIS A 162 17.15 46.03 23.67
CA HIS A 162 17.58 47.43 23.73
C HIS A 162 16.91 48.28 24.83
N THR A 163 16.44 47.68 25.93
CA THR A 163 15.75 48.43 26.99
C THR A 163 16.66 49.51 27.61
N PRO A 164 16.29 50.82 27.55
CA PRO A 164 17.14 51.90 28.04
C PRO A 164 17.54 51.75 29.50
N GLY A 165 18.83 51.89 29.82
CA GLY A 165 19.33 51.80 31.19
C GLY A 165 19.30 50.38 31.80
N ALA A 166 18.96 49.35 31.02
CA ALA A 166 19.10 47.97 31.46
C ALA A 166 20.57 47.53 31.41
N PRO A 167 21.02 46.69 32.36
CA PRO A 167 22.28 45.95 32.23
C PRO A 167 22.18 44.94 31.07
N PRO A 168 23.28 44.29 30.65
CA PRO A 168 23.23 43.22 29.65
C PRO A 168 22.14 42.17 29.94
N CYS A 169 21.61 41.53 28.89
CA CYS A 169 20.66 40.43 29.06
C CYS A 169 21.30 39.28 29.83
N ASP A 170 20.57 38.73 30.79
CA ASP A 170 20.99 37.53 31.51
C ASP A 170 20.71 36.26 30.66
N PRO A 171 21.15 35.07 31.11
CA PRO A 171 20.93 33.85 30.35
C PRO A 171 19.47 33.46 30.12
N GLU A 172 18.53 33.94 30.96
CA GLU A 172 17.10 33.66 30.84
C GLU A 172 16.48 34.56 29.77
N ASP A 173 16.71 35.89 29.87
CA ASP A 173 16.37 36.88 28.85
C ASP A 173 16.86 36.45 27.45
N LEU A 174 18.13 36.03 27.34
CA LEU A 174 18.74 35.61 26.08
C LEU A 174 18.07 34.36 25.49
N GLN A 175 17.64 33.40 26.33
CA GLN A 175 16.91 32.22 25.87
C GLN A 175 15.52 32.57 25.36
N HIS A 176 14.81 33.48 26.02
CA HIS A 176 13.48 33.93 25.58
C HIS A 176 13.57 34.67 24.24
N LEU A 177 14.55 35.56 24.09
CA LEU A 177 14.85 36.23 22.82
C LEU A 177 15.27 35.24 21.73
N TRP A 178 16.05 34.21 22.05
CA TRP A 178 16.44 33.16 21.11
C TRP A 178 15.26 32.31 20.63
N GLN A 179 14.32 31.96 21.50
CA GLN A 179 13.11 31.23 21.12
C GLN A 179 12.24 32.02 20.12
N ILE A 180 12.14 33.34 20.31
CA ILE A 180 11.32 34.21 19.45
C ILE A 180 12.00 34.51 18.12
N LEU A 181 13.31 34.81 18.12
CA LEU A 181 14.04 35.32 16.95
C LEU A 181 14.92 34.28 16.25
N GLY A 182 15.38 33.22 16.92
CA GLY A 182 16.44 32.32 16.44
C GLY A 182 16.12 31.51 15.18
N HIS A 183 14.85 31.50 14.75
CA HIS A 183 14.35 30.82 13.54
C HIS A 183 14.10 31.80 12.37
N THR A 184 14.58 33.03 12.44
CA THR A 184 14.26 34.13 11.50
C THR A 184 15.51 34.74 10.88
N ASP A 185 15.35 35.73 9.99
CA ASP A 185 16.46 36.55 9.46
C ASP A 185 16.66 37.87 10.25
N HIS A 186 16.22 37.93 11.52
CA HIS A 186 16.26 39.16 12.31
C HIS A 186 17.71 39.60 12.64
N PRO A 187 18.08 40.88 12.47
CA PRO A 187 19.47 41.33 12.60
C PRO A 187 20.10 41.07 13.98
N LEU A 188 19.30 41.08 15.06
CA LEU A 188 19.77 40.80 16.42
C LEU A 188 20.33 39.39 16.65
N ILE A 189 20.06 38.42 15.77
CA ILE A 189 20.48 37.02 15.95
C ILE A 189 21.99 36.88 16.10
N LEU A 190 22.77 37.69 15.38
CA LEU A 190 24.23 37.70 15.50
C LEU A 190 24.68 38.24 16.86
N THR A 191 24.00 39.25 17.39
CA THR A 191 24.29 39.84 18.71
C THR A 191 23.90 38.87 19.82
N LEU A 192 22.72 38.25 19.77
CA LEU A 192 22.28 37.24 20.74
C LEU A 192 23.23 36.03 20.80
N ARG A 193 23.73 35.56 19.64
CA ARG A 193 24.76 34.51 19.59
C ARG A 193 26.07 34.93 20.22
N ARG A 194 26.50 36.18 20.01
CA ARG A 194 27.71 36.72 20.62
C ARG A 194 27.56 36.81 22.13
N ASP A 195 26.50 37.43 22.62
CA ASP A 195 26.28 37.64 24.07
C ASP A 195 26.14 36.30 24.80
N ALA A 196 25.45 35.32 24.20
CA ALA A 196 25.39 33.96 24.73
C ALA A 196 26.77 33.29 24.73
N SER A 197 27.58 33.46 23.67
CA SER A 197 28.95 32.94 23.62
C SER A 197 29.85 33.59 24.69
N ASP A 198 29.73 34.89 24.91
CA ASP A 198 30.50 35.65 25.91
C ASP A 198 30.11 35.20 27.35
N LEU A 199 28.89 34.69 27.54
CA LEU A 199 28.40 34.06 28.79
C LEU A 199 28.60 32.53 28.87
N GLY A 200 29.18 31.89 27.85
CA GLY A 200 29.36 30.43 27.79
C GLY A 200 28.05 29.63 27.63
N LEU A 201 26.97 30.28 27.19
CA LEU A 201 25.63 29.72 27.06
C LEU A 201 25.44 29.04 25.69
N ALA A 202 25.16 27.73 25.70
CA ALA A 202 24.80 26.99 24.50
C ALA A 202 23.35 27.26 24.10
N LEU A 203 23.13 28.18 23.16
CA LEU A 203 21.81 28.37 22.54
C LEU A 203 21.46 27.14 21.69
N PRO A 204 20.32 26.46 21.92
CA PRO A 204 19.97 25.25 21.20
C PRO A 204 19.78 25.53 19.70
N ALA A 205 20.17 24.57 18.86
CA ALA A 205 19.92 24.65 17.43
C ALA A 205 18.41 24.86 17.19
N PRO A 206 17.99 25.83 16.35
CA PRO A 206 16.59 26.10 16.14
C PRO A 206 15.90 24.87 15.55
N THR A 207 14.98 24.25 16.29
CA THR A 207 14.15 23.16 15.78
C THR A 207 13.42 23.65 14.53
N PRO A 208 13.57 23.02 13.35
CA PRO A 208 12.91 23.51 12.16
C PRO A 208 11.38 23.52 12.39
N PRO A 209 10.66 24.57 11.97
CA PRO A 209 9.20 24.54 12.02
C PRO A 209 8.72 23.33 11.21
N LEU A 210 7.79 22.56 11.79
CA LEU A 210 7.17 21.42 11.11
C LEU A 210 6.63 21.92 9.76
N PRO A 211 7.08 21.37 8.62
CA PRO A 211 6.63 21.85 7.32
C PRO A 211 5.12 21.62 7.20
N THR A 212 4.37 22.71 7.02
CA THR A 212 2.91 22.68 6.85
C THR A 212 2.54 22.18 5.46
N SER A 213 2.86 20.92 5.18
CA SER A 213 2.28 20.18 4.06
C SER A 213 0.78 20.03 4.29
N PRO A 214 -0.08 20.30 3.30
CA PRO A 214 -1.52 20.07 3.45
C PRO A 214 -1.78 18.59 3.76
N LEU A 215 -2.65 18.32 4.73
CA LEU A 215 -3.06 16.95 5.06
C LEU A 215 -3.86 16.37 3.88
N ILE A 216 -3.30 15.37 3.21
CA ILE A 216 -3.96 14.66 2.10
C ILE A 216 -4.71 13.46 2.67
N GLY A 217 -6.01 13.36 2.37
CA GLY A 217 -6.91 12.37 2.96
C GLY A 217 -7.20 12.64 4.44
N ARG A 218 -7.54 11.58 5.20
CA ARG A 218 -7.65 11.61 6.68
C ARG A 218 -8.71 12.54 7.26
N THR A 219 -9.68 12.95 6.46
CA THR A 219 -10.75 13.88 6.89
C THR A 219 -11.61 13.28 8.00
N ALA A 220 -11.84 11.96 7.99
CA ALA A 220 -12.59 11.25 9.01
C ALA A 220 -11.83 11.19 10.35
N GLU A 221 -10.55 10.84 10.34
CA GLU A 221 -9.72 10.79 11.55
C GLU A 221 -9.52 12.19 12.15
N LEU A 222 -9.30 13.22 11.32
CA LEU A 222 -9.22 14.61 11.78
C LEU A 222 -10.55 15.08 12.37
N ALA A 223 -11.68 14.78 11.72
CA ALA A 223 -13.00 15.11 12.27
C ALA A 223 -13.23 14.44 13.64
N ALA A 224 -12.97 13.13 13.76
CA ALA A 224 -13.09 12.40 15.01
C ALA A 224 -12.26 13.04 16.13
N LEU A 225 -10.99 13.37 15.86
CA LEU A 225 -10.08 13.99 16.82
C LEU A 225 -10.50 15.44 17.18
N THR A 226 -10.92 16.26 16.21
CA THR A 226 -11.36 17.64 16.51
C THR A 226 -12.64 17.70 17.35
N THR A 227 -13.50 16.68 17.24
CA THR A 227 -14.75 16.53 18.03
C THR A 227 -14.58 15.83 19.39
N LEU A 228 -13.36 15.44 19.79
CA LEU A 228 -13.15 14.70 21.04
C LEU A 228 -13.63 15.52 22.26
N PRO A 229 -14.43 14.95 23.18
CA PRO A 229 -14.90 15.64 24.38
C PRO A 229 -13.76 16.00 25.36
N PRO A 230 -13.90 17.08 26.16
CA PRO A 230 -13.00 17.35 27.28
C PRO A 230 -12.84 16.12 28.20
N GLY A 231 -11.61 15.88 28.64
CA GLY A 231 -11.23 14.75 29.49
C GLY A 231 -11.11 13.40 28.80
N GLN A 232 -11.36 13.32 27.49
CA GLN A 232 -11.07 12.12 26.70
C GLN A 232 -9.63 12.10 26.20
N ILE A 233 -9.09 10.88 26.09
CA ILE A 233 -7.77 10.61 25.52
C ILE A 233 -7.96 9.78 24.26
N ALA A 234 -7.46 10.25 23.12
CA ALA A 234 -7.36 9.49 21.89
C ALA A 234 -5.96 8.90 21.73
N TRP A 235 -5.89 7.67 21.21
CA TRP A 235 -4.64 6.99 20.89
C TRP A 235 -4.56 6.70 19.41
N ILE A 236 -3.54 7.21 18.74
CA ILE A 236 -3.36 7.16 17.29
C ILE A 236 -2.19 6.22 17.00
N SER A 237 -2.48 4.94 16.78
CA SER A 237 -1.43 3.94 16.52
C SER A 237 -1.18 3.78 15.03
N GLY A 238 0.06 3.50 14.65
CA GLY A 238 0.35 3.03 13.29
C GLY A 238 1.85 2.99 12.97
N PRO A 239 2.21 2.45 11.80
CA PRO A 239 3.60 2.34 11.37
C PRO A 239 4.33 3.72 11.29
N PRO A 240 5.67 3.79 11.33
CA PRO A 240 6.40 4.99 10.91
C PRO A 240 5.99 5.43 9.50
N GLY A 241 6.13 6.71 9.18
CA GLY A 241 5.76 7.25 7.86
C GLY A 241 4.25 7.29 7.51
N ILE A 242 3.35 6.64 8.27
CA ILE A 242 1.91 6.53 7.97
C ILE A 242 1.10 7.84 8.10
N GLY A 243 1.75 8.94 8.45
CA GLY A 243 1.14 10.27 8.59
C GLY A 243 0.68 10.65 10.00
N LYS A 244 1.11 9.95 11.07
CA LYS A 244 0.78 10.29 12.48
C LYS A 244 1.10 11.75 12.83
N THR A 245 2.35 12.16 12.66
CA THR A 245 2.84 13.54 12.88
C THR A 245 2.13 14.56 11.99
N ALA A 246 1.78 14.21 10.75
CA ALA A 246 1.03 15.08 9.84
C ALA A 246 -0.41 15.31 10.33
N LEU A 247 -1.06 14.27 10.86
CA LEU A 247 -2.39 14.38 11.46
C LEU A 247 -2.39 15.23 12.73
N LEU A 248 -1.37 15.09 13.61
CA LEU A 248 -1.21 16.00 14.76
C LEU A 248 -0.91 17.44 14.32
N SER A 249 -0.08 17.63 13.29
CA SER A 249 0.21 18.96 12.75
C SER A 249 -1.06 19.64 12.23
N ALA A 250 -1.96 18.89 11.60
CA ALA A 250 -3.27 19.40 11.17
C ALA A 250 -4.18 19.79 12.36
N LEU A 251 -4.11 19.07 13.49
CA LEU A 251 -4.85 19.45 14.71
C LEU A 251 -4.42 20.80 15.28
N ALA A 252 -3.19 21.27 15.04
CA ALA A 252 -2.74 22.59 15.47
C ALA A 252 -3.64 23.72 14.93
N HIS A 253 -4.09 23.60 13.68
CA HIS A 253 -5.04 24.54 13.07
C HIS A 253 -6.43 24.54 13.73
N HIS A 254 -6.75 23.52 14.54
CA HIS A 254 -7.98 23.40 15.32
C HIS A 254 -7.79 23.73 16.81
N GLY A 255 -6.73 24.47 17.16
CA GLY A 255 -6.47 24.96 18.51
C GLY A 255 -5.90 23.90 19.46
N TRP A 256 -5.33 22.82 18.93
CA TRP A 256 -4.56 21.86 19.73
C TRP A 256 -3.12 22.33 19.88
N ARG A 257 -2.55 22.14 21.06
CA ARG A 257 -1.12 22.37 21.31
C ARG A 257 -0.35 21.08 21.03
N VAL A 258 0.44 21.08 19.97
CA VAL A 258 1.27 19.92 19.57
C VAL A 258 2.63 20.00 20.28
N LEU A 259 3.01 18.93 20.97
CA LEU A 259 4.33 18.75 21.58
C LEU A 259 4.98 17.47 21.03
N PRO A 260 6.16 17.55 20.41
CA PRO A 260 6.95 16.35 20.12
C PRO A 260 7.49 15.76 21.43
N ALA A 261 7.60 14.43 21.49
CA ALA A 261 8.25 13.75 22.57
C ALA A 261 9.69 14.22 22.81
N ARG A 262 10.08 14.24 24.08
CA ARG A 262 11.43 14.57 24.52
C ARG A 262 11.87 13.53 25.55
N GLY A 263 12.82 12.69 25.17
CA GLY A 263 13.57 11.87 26.11
C GLY A 263 14.54 12.71 26.95
N GLY A 264 15.01 12.14 28.07
CA GLY A 264 16.00 12.77 28.95
C GLY A 264 15.41 13.22 30.29
N PRO A 265 15.50 14.51 30.67
CA PRO A 265 15.09 14.96 32.00
C PRO A 265 13.60 14.73 32.27
N PRO A 266 13.20 14.54 33.54
CA PRO A 266 11.83 14.20 33.89
C PRO A 266 10.87 15.33 33.49
N LEU A 267 9.71 14.95 32.95
CA LEU A 267 8.66 15.86 32.50
C LEU A 267 9.06 16.77 31.31
N ALA A 268 10.18 16.49 30.64
CA ALA A 268 10.70 17.29 29.52
C ALA A 268 9.67 17.49 28.40
N THR A 269 8.84 16.48 28.12
CA THR A 269 7.83 16.57 27.05
C THR A 269 6.70 17.55 27.41
N LEU A 270 6.30 17.62 28.69
CA LEU A 270 5.21 18.50 29.16
C LEU A 270 5.69 19.85 29.67
N ALA A 271 6.98 20.03 29.93
CA ALA A 271 7.58 21.28 30.40
C ALA A 271 7.12 22.55 29.63
N PRO A 272 6.95 22.55 28.28
CA PRO A 272 6.47 23.75 27.56
C PRO A 272 5.05 24.22 27.97
N LEU A 273 4.25 23.38 28.64
CA LEU A 273 2.88 23.73 29.05
C LEU A 273 2.82 24.63 30.28
N SER A 274 3.91 24.71 31.06
CA SER A 274 3.95 25.44 32.32
C SER A 274 4.96 26.58 32.27
N ALA A 275 4.58 27.76 32.75
CA ALA A 275 5.50 28.89 32.95
C ALA A 275 6.40 28.70 34.18
N HIS A 276 6.23 27.62 34.95
CA HIS A 276 7.05 27.28 36.11
C HIS A 276 7.55 25.83 35.97
N PRO A 277 8.78 25.49 36.41
CA PRO A 277 9.31 24.13 36.30
C PRO A 277 8.39 23.08 36.93
N LEU A 278 8.03 22.04 36.17
CA LEU A 278 7.25 20.91 36.67
C LEU A 278 8.15 20.03 37.55
N GLY A 279 7.86 19.97 38.85
CA GLY A 279 8.67 19.20 39.81
C GLY A 279 8.17 17.78 40.07
N SER A 280 6.91 17.48 39.75
CA SER A 280 6.26 16.23 40.13
C SER A 280 5.12 15.82 39.19
N ALA A 281 4.71 14.55 39.27
CA ALA A 281 3.50 14.07 38.61
C ALA A 281 2.22 14.73 39.15
N ALA A 282 2.22 15.30 40.36
CA ALA A 282 1.08 16.05 40.90
C ALA A 282 0.89 17.39 40.17
N ASP A 283 1.97 18.05 39.77
CA ASP A 283 1.93 19.28 38.98
C ASP A 283 1.35 19.02 37.59
N VAL A 284 1.75 17.90 36.97
CA VAL A 284 1.16 17.41 35.71
C VAL A 284 -0.33 17.11 35.85
N LEU A 285 -0.75 16.40 36.92
CA LEU A 285 -2.16 16.12 37.16
C LEU A 285 -2.99 17.40 37.35
N ASN A 286 -2.44 18.41 38.01
CA ASN A 286 -3.10 19.71 38.15
C ASN A 286 -3.19 20.45 36.80
N LEU A 287 -2.13 20.43 35.99
CA LEU A 287 -2.12 21.03 34.65
C LEU A 287 -3.14 20.35 33.73
N LEU A 288 -3.23 19.02 33.77
CA LEU A 288 -4.17 18.24 32.97
C LEU A 288 -5.63 18.29 33.47
N ARG A 289 -5.94 19.04 34.53
CA ARG A 289 -7.33 19.32 34.95
C ARG A 289 -8.02 20.44 34.17
N ASP A 290 -7.28 21.25 33.41
CA ASP A 290 -7.90 22.31 32.60
C ASP A 290 -8.70 21.71 31.44
N THR A 291 -10.02 21.89 31.46
CA THR A 291 -10.94 21.40 30.42
C THR A 291 -10.86 22.18 29.11
N ARG A 292 -10.12 23.29 29.09
CA ARG A 292 -9.84 24.08 27.87
C ARG A 292 -8.56 23.61 27.17
N LEU A 293 -7.69 22.87 27.85
CA LEU A 293 -6.44 22.38 27.30
C LEU A 293 -6.72 21.25 26.28
N LYS A 294 -6.26 21.45 25.05
CA LYS A 294 -6.22 20.44 23.99
C LYS A 294 -4.77 20.13 23.65
N LEU A 295 -4.34 18.89 23.84
CA LEU A 295 -2.94 18.49 23.85
C LEU A 295 -2.70 17.34 22.87
N ALA A 296 -1.84 17.57 21.89
CA ALA A 296 -1.39 16.57 20.93
C ALA A 296 0.07 16.20 21.26
N LEU A 297 0.33 14.92 21.52
CA LEU A 297 1.64 14.40 21.94
C LEU A 297 2.15 13.46 20.86
N ASP A 298 3.30 13.78 20.25
CA ASP A 298 3.85 13.00 19.15
C ASP A 298 4.96 12.03 19.61
N ASP A 299 4.80 10.75 19.30
CA ASP A 299 5.64 9.58 19.62
C ASP A 299 5.71 9.21 21.13
N TRP A 300 4.75 8.40 21.59
CA TRP A 300 4.74 7.83 22.94
C TRP A 300 6.00 7.04 23.30
N GLU A 301 6.60 6.34 22.34
CA GLU A 301 7.77 5.50 22.58
C GLU A 301 9.01 6.33 22.97
N ASP A 302 9.16 7.54 22.40
CA ASP A 302 10.28 8.47 22.65
C ASP A 302 10.07 9.45 23.84
N MET A 303 8.91 9.39 24.55
CA MET A 303 8.64 10.24 25.73
C MET A 303 9.43 9.82 26.97
N ASP A 304 9.82 10.80 27.80
CA ASP A 304 10.43 10.53 29.11
C ASP A 304 9.51 9.71 30.05
N ASP A 305 10.12 8.80 30.84
CA ASP A 305 9.39 7.83 31.65
C ASP A 305 8.45 8.46 32.69
N ILE A 306 8.81 9.64 33.23
CA ILE A 306 7.98 10.30 34.24
C ILE A 306 6.76 10.95 33.57
N THR A 307 6.89 11.53 32.38
CA THR A 307 5.73 11.95 31.57
C THR A 307 4.82 10.77 31.27
N ARG A 308 5.36 9.61 30.85
CA ARG A 308 4.55 8.41 30.57
C ARG A 308 3.81 7.90 31.80
N ALA A 309 4.48 7.87 32.96
CA ALA A 309 3.86 7.50 34.23
C ALA A 309 2.74 8.48 34.63
N ALA A 310 2.98 9.79 34.50
CA ALA A 310 2.01 10.83 34.83
C ALA A 310 0.78 10.81 33.91
N LEU A 311 0.96 10.63 32.59
CA LEU A 311 -0.13 10.47 31.63
C LEU A 311 -0.94 9.18 31.87
N THR A 312 -0.29 8.08 32.21
CA THR A 312 -0.96 6.82 32.58
C THR A 312 -1.81 7.00 33.85
N LEU A 313 -1.32 7.77 34.83
CA LEU A 313 -2.06 8.08 36.04
C LEU A 313 -3.24 9.03 35.76
N ALA A 314 -3.04 10.05 34.92
CA ALA A 314 -4.09 10.97 34.48
C ALA A 314 -5.22 10.22 33.74
N ALA A 315 -4.88 9.32 32.82
CA ALA A 315 -5.82 8.47 32.09
C ALA A 315 -6.73 7.66 33.02
N ARG A 316 -6.17 7.11 34.11
CA ARG A 316 -6.93 6.35 35.13
C ARG A 316 -7.81 7.22 36.03
N GLN A 317 -7.51 8.52 36.15
CA GLN A 317 -8.24 9.47 36.99
C GLN A 317 -9.23 10.34 36.21
N HIS A 318 -9.29 10.17 34.88
CA HIS A 318 -9.91 11.06 33.91
C HIS A 318 -9.33 12.50 33.96
N PRO A 319 -8.51 12.93 32.97
CA PRO A 319 -8.06 14.31 32.91
C PRO A 319 -9.25 15.25 32.67
N GLY A 320 -9.05 16.55 32.88
CA GLY A 320 -9.93 17.58 32.30
C GLY A 320 -9.53 17.91 30.86
N ALA A 321 -8.23 17.90 30.57
CA ALA A 321 -7.66 18.16 29.26
C ALA A 321 -8.11 17.11 28.23
N THR A 322 -8.27 17.56 26.98
CA THR A 322 -8.47 16.67 25.82
C THR A 322 -7.10 16.29 25.30
N ILE A 323 -6.79 14.99 25.19
CA ILE A 323 -5.43 14.53 24.83
C ILE A 323 -5.48 13.62 23.60
N ALA A 324 -4.53 13.77 22.69
CA ALA A 324 -4.30 12.86 21.57
C ALA A 324 -2.83 12.44 21.59
N ILE A 325 -2.55 11.15 21.59
CA ILE A 325 -1.19 10.58 21.66
C ILE A 325 -0.96 9.74 20.43
N THR A 326 0.12 9.97 19.69
CA THR A 326 0.56 9.04 18.63
C THR A 326 1.51 8.00 19.20
N ALA A 327 1.44 6.79 18.65
CA ALA A 327 2.32 5.69 19.01
C ALA A 327 2.54 4.77 17.82
N ARG A 328 3.52 3.87 17.93
CA ARG A 328 3.75 2.78 16.97
C ARG A 328 2.84 1.60 17.32
N GLN A 329 2.65 1.32 18.60
CA GLN A 329 1.85 0.20 19.10
C GLN A 329 0.41 0.57 19.53
N PRO A 330 -0.48 -0.43 19.76
CA PRO A 330 -1.80 -0.21 20.37
C PRO A 330 -1.75 0.43 21.77
N PRO A 331 -2.89 0.86 22.35
CA PRO A 331 -2.93 1.66 23.57
C PRO A 331 -2.22 1.03 24.78
N ALA A 332 -1.21 1.72 25.30
CA ALA A 332 -0.58 1.40 26.58
C ALA A 332 -1.36 1.96 27.80
N LEU A 333 -2.37 2.80 27.56
CA LEU A 333 -3.21 3.45 28.56
C LEU A 333 -4.68 3.01 28.41
N PRO A 334 -5.51 3.18 29.46
CA PRO A 334 -6.96 3.10 29.33
C PRO A 334 -7.50 4.20 28.41
N THR A 335 -8.10 3.82 27.29
CA THR A 335 -8.84 4.72 26.38
C THR A 335 -9.93 3.95 25.64
N HIS A 336 -11.03 4.64 25.32
CA HIS A 336 -12.09 4.15 24.44
C HIS A 336 -11.97 4.70 23.00
N HIS A 337 -10.99 5.56 22.72
CA HIS A 337 -10.80 6.25 21.45
C HIS A 337 -9.48 5.84 20.80
N HIS A 338 -9.42 4.61 20.29
CA HIS A 338 -8.28 4.09 19.53
C HIS A 338 -8.48 4.29 18.02
N LEU A 339 -7.61 5.07 17.38
CA LEU A 339 -7.58 5.30 15.93
C LEU A 339 -6.34 4.64 15.30
N PRO A 340 -6.44 3.41 14.78
CA PRO A 340 -5.38 2.80 13.99
C PRO A 340 -5.30 3.43 12.58
N LEU A 341 -4.14 3.98 12.22
CA LEU A 341 -3.89 4.55 10.89
C LEU A 341 -3.40 3.48 9.90
N HIS A 342 -4.01 3.47 8.72
CA HIS A 342 -3.77 2.54 7.61
C HIS A 342 -3.23 3.28 6.37
N SER A 343 -2.82 2.61 5.30
CA SER A 343 -2.52 3.29 4.01
C SER A 343 -3.72 4.09 3.51
N LEU A 344 -3.47 5.21 2.82
CA LEU A 344 -4.52 6.06 2.25
C LEU A 344 -5.27 5.32 1.14
N THR A 345 -6.60 5.44 1.12
CA THR A 345 -7.42 4.79 0.10
C THR A 345 -7.41 5.55 -1.22
N GLU A 346 -7.92 4.94 -2.29
CA GLU A 346 -8.18 5.66 -3.54
C GLU A 346 -9.20 6.80 -3.36
N HIS A 347 -10.11 6.69 -2.38
CA HIS A 347 -11.03 7.76 -2.02
C HIS A 347 -10.33 8.95 -1.37
N ASP A 348 -9.38 8.70 -0.45
CA ASP A 348 -8.52 9.73 0.16
C ASP A 348 -7.69 10.52 -0.88
N LEU A 349 -7.42 9.89 -2.03
CA LEU A 349 -6.54 10.40 -3.09
C LEU A 349 -7.27 10.89 -4.34
N GLN A 350 -8.58 11.15 -4.27
CA GLN A 350 -9.37 11.62 -5.43
C GLN A 350 -8.86 12.92 -6.08
N GLY A 351 -8.18 13.79 -5.32
CA GLY A 351 -7.53 14.99 -5.85
C GLY A 351 -6.23 14.74 -6.63
N HIS A 352 -5.72 13.50 -6.64
CA HIS A 352 -4.43 13.12 -7.21
C HIS A 352 -4.56 11.86 -8.09
N PRO A 353 -5.06 11.98 -9.34
CA PRO A 353 -5.27 10.84 -10.23
C PRO A 353 -4.01 10.00 -10.42
N GLY A 354 -4.15 8.68 -10.30
CA GLY A 354 -3.04 7.72 -10.43
C GLY A 354 -2.13 7.60 -9.20
N ALA A 355 -2.20 8.51 -8.22
CA ALA A 355 -1.31 8.48 -7.06
C ALA A 355 -1.49 7.22 -6.19
N HIS A 356 -2.72 6.73 -6.01
CA HIS A 356 -2.97 5.48 -5.31
C HIS A 356 -2.32 4.28 -6.03
N ALA A 357 -2.53 4.16 -7.34
CA ALA A 357 -1.94 3.10 -8.16
C ALA A 357 -0.40 3.14 -8.18
N ALA A 358 0.19 4.34 -8.13
CA ALA A 358 1.63 4.56 -8.09
C ALA A 358 2.28 4.28 -6.72
N THR A 359 1.51 4.27 -5.61
CA THR A 359 2.10 4.29 -4.25
C THR A 359 1.50 3.28 -3.27
N GLY A 360 0.41 2.58 -3.64
CA GLY A 360 -0.35 1.75 -2.71
C GLY A 360 -0.96 2.52 -1.54
N GLY A 361 -1.13 3.84 -1.69
CA GLY A 361 -1.58 4.72 -0.62
C GLY A 361 -0.56 4.96 0.50
N HIS A 362 0.70 4.53 0.34
CA HIS A 362 1.72 4.65 1.38
C HIS A 362 2.21 6.12 1.48
N PRO A 363 2.00 6.83 2.60
CA PRO A 363 2.21 8.30 2.63
C PRO A 363 3.66 8.74 2.36
N THR A 364 4.66 7.97 2.79
CA THR A 364 6.08 8.23 2.47
C THR A 364 6.37 8.18 0.97
N LEU A 365 5.71 7.25 0.25
CA LEU A 365 5.84 7.12 -1.20
C LEU A 365 5.04 8.22 -1.91
N LEU A 366 3.85 8.55 -1.39
CA LEU A 366 2.99 9.63 -1.90
C LEU A 366 3.69 11.00 -1.85
N ALA A 367 4.32 11.35 -0.73
CA ALA A 367 5.05 12.61 -0.61
C ALA A 367 6.18 12.73 -1.64
N SER A 368 6.90 11.63 -1.87
CA SER A 368 7.96 11.59 -2.89
C SER A 368 7.42 11.67 -4.32
N TYR A 369 6.33 10.94 -4.60
CA TYR A 369 5.65 10.92 -5.90
C TYR A 369 5.12 12.31 -6.30
N LEU A 370 4.45 13.00 -5.37
CA LEU A 370 3.93 14.35 -5.60
C LEU A 370 5.03 15.39 -5.81
N ASN A 371 6.23 15.14 -5.27
CA ASN A 371 7.43 15.95 -5.50
C ASN A 371 8.21 15.53 -6.78
N GLY A 372 7.69 14.60 -7.58
CA GLY A 372 8.28 14.17 -8.85
C GLY A 372 9.33 13.05 -8.75
N THR A 373 9.56 12.48 -7.56
CA THR A 373 10.47 11.35 -7.38
C THR A 373 9.76 10.02 -7.70
N PRO A 374 10.34 9.14 -8.54
CA PRO A 374 9.77 7.83 -8.84
C PRO A 374 9.55 6.97 -7.57
N PRO A 375 8.34 6.40 -7.34
CA PRO A 375 8.02 5.67 -6.11
C PRO A 375 8.87 4.42 -5.86
N ASP A 376 9.32 3.76 -6.93
CA ASP A 376 10.25 2.63 -6.91
C ASP A 376 11.57 3.03 -6.24
N ARG A 377 12.15 4.17 -6.62
CA ARG A 377 13.41 4.66 -6.04
C ARG A 377 13.27 5.03 -4.56
N THR A 378 12.15 5.64 -4.17
CA THR A 378 11.87 5.93 -2.76
C THR A 378 11.71 4.64 -1.96
N LEU A 379 11.00 3.64 -2.51
CA LEU A 379 10.82 2.34 -1.87
C LEU A 379 12.15 1.59 -1.72
N ASP A 380 12.99 1.60 -2.75
CA ASP A 380 14.31 0.93 -2.71
C ASP A 380 15.26 1.57 -1.69
N ALA A 381 15.29 2.90 -1.64
CA ALA A 381 16.05 3.63 -0.63
C ALA A 381 15.56 3.32 0.79
N HIS A 382 14.24 3.23 1.00
CA HIS A 382 13.65 2.86 2.30
C HIS A 382 14.00 1.42 2.69
N LEU A 383 13.85 0.46 1.78
CA LEU A 383 14.23 -0.94 2.00
C LEU A 383 15.73 -1.09 2.28
N THR A 384 16.57 -0.28 1.63
CA THR A 384 18.04 -0.25 1.87
C THR A 384 18.37 0.28 3.26
N LEU A 385 17.65 1.29 3.76
CA LEU A 385 17.79 1.82 5.12
C LEU A 385 17.35 0.80 6.19
N LEU A 386 16.29 0.03 5.94
CA LEU A 386 15.88 -1.08 6.82
C LEU A 386 16.91 -2.23 6.80
N GLY A 387 17.63 -2.41 5.69
CA GLY A 387 18.75 -3.33 5.56
C GLY A 387 18.52 -4.50 4.59
N PRO A 388 19.58 -5.27 4.29
CA PRO A 388 19.58 -6.21 3.17
C PRO A 388 18.53 -7.32 3.28
N ASP A 389 18.27 -7.83 4.47
CA ASP A 389 17.29 -8.90 4.68
C ASP A 389 15.84 -8.40 4.54
N HIS A 390 15.54 -7.15 4.91
CA HIS A 390 14.24 -6.52 4.68
C HIS A 390 13.99 -6.34 3.18
N ARG A 391 14.98 -5.84 2.43
CA ARG A 391 14.91 -5.71 0.97
C ARG A 391 14.72 -7.08 0.29
N ARG A 392 15.52 -8.09 0.68
CA ARG A 392 15.43 -9.45 0.14
C ARG A 392 14.07 -10.11 0.42
N LEU A 393 13.55 -9.97 1.64
CA LEU A 393 12.22 -10.50 2.00
C LEU A 393 11.12 -9.81 1.21
N PHE A 394 11.14 -8.48 1.15
CA PHE A 394 10.12 -7.71 0.43
C PHE A 394 10.10 -8.05 -1.07
N LEU A 395 11.25 -8.13 -1.73
CA LEU A 395 11.32 -8.48 -3.17
C LEU A 395 10.94 -9.96 -3.43
N ALA A 396 11.30 -10.90 -2.55
CA ALA A 396 10.86 -12.28 -2.68
C ALA A 396 9.34 -12.43 -2.50
N LEU A 397 8.73 -11.67 -1.59
CA LEU A 397 7.27 -11.58 -1.48
C LEU A 397 6.63 -10.89 -2.70
N ALA A 398 7.28 -9.87 -3.27
CA ALA A 398 6.80 -9.16 -4.47
C ALA A 398 6.75 -10.05 -5.72
N ALA A 399 7.63 -11.05 -5.81
CA ALA A 399 7.71 -12.02 -6.88
C ALA A 399 6.60 -13.11 -6.83
N GLN A 400 5.65 -13.02 -5.88
CA GLN A 400 4.57 -13.99 -5.66
C GLN A 400 3.19 -13.30 -5.75
N ASP A 401 2.26 -13.88 -6.50
CA ASP A 401 0.85 -13.43 -6.52
C ASP A 401 0.14 -13.72 -5.18
N ALA A 402 0.49 -14.85 -4.53
CA ALA A 402 0.02 -15.24 -3.22
C ALA A 402 1.23 -15.65 -2.35
N PRO A 403 1.46 -15.02 -1.18
CA PRO A 403 2.69 -15.21 -0.42
C PRO A 403 2.77 -16.59 0.25
N ASN A 404 3.79 -17.36 -0.08
CA ASN A 404 4.16 -18.59 0.62
C ASN A 404 5.36 -18.32 1.54
N LEU A 405 5.07 -17.97 2.80
CA LEU A 405 6.11 -17.67 3.80
C LEU A 405 7.09 -18.83 4.04
N ALA A 406 6.66 -20.08 3.90
CA ALA A 406 7.52 -21.24 4.10
C ALA A 406 8.55 -21.38 2.97
N ALA A 407 8.11 -21.27 1.72
CA ALA A 407 8.99 -21.28 0.55
C ALA A 407 9.91 -20.05 0.52
N THR A 408 9.35 -18.86 0.79
CA THR A 408 10.10 -17.60 0.88
C THR A 408 11.24 -17.67 1.90
N ARG A 409 10.95 -18.20 3.11
CA ARG A 409 11.95 -18.38 4.16
C ARG A 409 13.08 -19.32 3.73
N ALA A 410 12.75 -20.43 3.07
CA ALA A 410 13.74 -21.38 2.56
C ALA A 410 14.60 -20.76 1.44
N ALA A 411 13.97 -20.12 0.45
CA ALA A 411 14.62 -19.43 -0.66
C ALA A 411 15.62 -18.35 -0.22
N LEU A 412 15.37 -17.69 0.91
CA LEU A 412 16.26 -16.66 1.47
C LEU A 412 17.29 -17.21 2.47
N ASN A 413 17.24 -18.49 2.81
CA ASN A 413 18.00 -19.15 3.88
C ASN A 413 17.77 -18.54 5.27
N PHE A 414 16.53 -18.11 5.56
CA PHE A 414 16.18 -17.50 6.84
C PHE A 414 15.81 -18.54 7.91
N THR A 415 16.23 -18.26 9.15
CA THR A 415 15.66 -18.94 10.33
C THR A 415 14.22 -18.44 10.57
N PRO A 416 13.37 -19.20 11.29
CA PRO A 416 12.05 -18.70 11.66
C PRO A 416 12.07 -17.39 12.45
N ALA A 417 13.09 -17.19 13.29
CA ALA A 417 13.27 -15.97 14.07
C ALA A 417 13.61 -14.76 13.19
N ILE A 418 14.51 -14.92 12.20
CA ILE A 418 14.84 -13.85 11.24
C ILE A 418 13.61 -13.50 10.42
N LEU A 419 12.91 -14.48 9.84
CA LEU A 419 11.67 -14.23 9.09
C LEU A 419 10.66 -13.44 9.92
N ALA A 420 10.40 -13.88 11.16
CA ALA A 420 9.43 -13.23 12.03
C ALA A 420 9.82 -11.77 12.33
N ALA A 421 11.07 -11.50 12.72
CA ALA A 421 11.54 -10.15 13.00
C ALA A 421 11.51 -9.25 11.76
N THR A 422 12.00 -9.74 10.62
CA THR A 422 12.04 -8.97 9.36
C THR A 422 10.64 -8.70 8.81
N LEU A 423 9.71 -9.66 8.89
CA LEU A 423 8.33 -9.48 8.46
C LEU A 423 7.53 -8.59 9.41
N ASP A 424 7.79 -8.68 10.72
CA ASP A 424 7.21 -7.77 11.71
C ASP A 424 7.68 -6.33 11.45
N THR A 425 8.97 -6.11 11.18
CA THR A 425 9.48 -4.79 10.76
C THR A 425 8.81 -4.30 9.46
N LEU A 426 8.73 -5.11 8.39
CA LEU A 426 8.04 -4.70 7.15
C LEU A 426 6.55 -4.39 7.35
N THR A 427 5.90 -5.07 8.29
CA THR A 427 4.50 -4.83 8.66
C THR A 427 4.35 -3.57 9.53
N CYS A 428 5.26 -3.38 10.48
CA CYS A 428 5.44 -2.19 11.28
C CYS A 428 5.93 -0.98 10.47
N GLU A 429 6.36 -1.15 9.22
CA GLU A 429 6.65 -0.10 8.25
C GLU A 429 5.52 0.10 7.22
N GLY A 430 4.38 -0.60 7.37
CA GLY A 430 3.22 -0.44 6.48
C GLY A 430 3.43 -0.97 5.05
N LEU A 431 4.49 -1.73 4.80
CA LEU A 431 4.83 -2.29 3.49
C LEU A 431 4.14 -3.63 3.21
N THR A 432 3.88 -4.42 4.26
CA THR A 432 3.24 -5.75 4.19
C THR A 432 2.05 -5.90 5.15
N THR A 433 1.32 -7.00 5.01
CA THR A 433 0.48 -7.59 6.07
C THR A 433 1.31 -8.59 6.89
N PRO A 434 0.85 -8.99 8.09
CA PRO A 434 1.48 -10.09 8.85
C PRO A 434 1.54 -11.43 8.08
N GLY A 435 0.73 -11.60 7.03
CA GLY A 435 0.77 -12.76 6.13
C GLY A 435 1.73 -12.63 4.95
N GLY A 436 2.50 -11.55 4.84
CA GLY A 436 3.43 -11.28 3.73
C GLY A 436 2.78 -10.68 2.47
N THR A 437 1.50 -10.31 2.49
CA THR A 437 0.86 -9.64 1.35
C THR A 437 1.37 -8.21 1.23
N LEU A 438 1.80 -7.78 0.04
CA LEU A 438 2.30 -6.43 -0.18
C LEU A 438 1.17 -5.38 -0.16
N ARG A 439 1.50 -4.19 0.36
CA ARG A 439 0.64 -2.99 0.29
C ARG A 439 1.06 -2.04 -0.84
N ALA A 440 2.35 -2.01 -1.20
CA ALA A 440 2.91 -1.22 -2.30
C ALA A 440 3.35 -2.11 -3.47
N SER A 441 2.41 -2.78 -4.14
CA SER A 441 2.71 -3.79 -5.18
C SER A 441 3.24 -3.20 -6.50
N THR A 442 2.75 -2.04 -6.95
CA THR A 442 3.22 -1.44 -8.23
C THR A 442 4.69 -1.04 -8.19
N PRO A 443 5.20 -0.30 -7.18
CA PRO A 443 6.62 0.04 -7.12
C PRO A 443 7.50 -1.19 -6.88
N ALA A 444 7.00 -2.19 -6.15
CA ALA A 444 7.72 -3.45 -5.95
C ALA A 444 7.95 -4.21 -7.27
N ARG A 445 6.96 -4.24 -8.17
CA ARG A 445 7.11 -4.81 -9.52
C ARG A 445 8.12 -4.02 -10.35
N GLN A 446 8.07 -2.70 -10.32
CA GLN A 446 9.05 -1.84 -11.01
C GLN A 446 10.49 -2.11 -10.54
N LEU A 447 10.71 -2.40 -9.26
CA LEU A 447 12.03 -2.80 -8.73
C LEU A 447 12.47 -4.19 -9.20
N LEU A 448 11.54 -5.14 -9.37
CA LEU A 448 11.85 -6.44 -9.97
C LEU A 448 12.19 -6.30 -11.46
N ASP A 449 11.42 -5.51 -12.20
CA ASP A 449 11.62 -5.25 -13.64
C ASP A 449 12.95 -4.52 -13.92
N ALA A 450 13.41 -3.67 -12.99
CA ALA A 450 14.70 -2.98 -13.09
C ALA A 450 15.92 -3.91 -12.96
N HIS A 451 15.75 -5.08 -12.35
CA HIS A 451 16.83 -6.05 -12.06
C HIS A 451 16.44 -7.47 -12.52
N PRO A 452 16.26 -7.71 -13.84
CA PRO A 452 15.66 -8.95 -14.35
C PRO A 452 16.45 -10.21 -13.99
N LEU A 453 17.79 -10.13 -13.87
CA LEU A 453 18.63 -11.27 -13.47
C LEU A 453 18.45 -11.63 -11.99
N ASP A 454 18.45 -10.63 -11.11
CA ASP A 454 18.23 -10.84 -9.66
C ASP A 454 16.80 -11.35 -9.41
N THR A 455 15.82 -10.82 -10.14
CA THR A 455 14.43 -11.29 -10.15
C THR A 455 14.33 -12.75 -10.60
N ALA A 456 14.97 -13.13 -11.70
CA ALA A 456 15.01 -14.52 -12.16
C ALA A 456 15.69 -15.46 -11.15
N LEU A 457 16.76 -15.02 -10.48
CA LEU A 457 17.40 -15.77 -9.37
C LEU A 457 16.47 -15.90 -8.15
N THR A 458 15.71 -14.86 -7.81
CA THR A 458 14.68 -14.92 -6.76
C THR A 458 13.58 -15.92 -7.11
N HIS A 459 13.10 -15.92 -8.36
CA HIS A 459 12.16 -16.92 -8.85
C HIS A 459 12.77 -18.34 -8.81
N LEU A 460 14.04 -18.54 -9.18
CA LEU A 460 14.71 -19.84 -9.12
C LEU A 460 14.74 -20.41 -7.70
N HIS A 461 15.15 -19.60 -6.72
CA HIS A 461 15.18 -20.00 -5.31
C HIS A 461 13.77 -20.28 -4.76
N LEU A 462 12.76 -19.49 -5.14
CA LEU A 462 11.37 -19.76 -4.80
C LEU A 462 10.89 -21.08 -5.41
N ALA A 463 11.16 -21.33 -6.69
CA ALA A 463 10.72 -22.52 -7.42
C ALA A 463 11.25 -23.82 -6.79
N ARG A 464 12.52 -23.81 -6.34
CA ARG A 464 13.18 -24.93 -5.62
C ARG A 464 12.54 -25.27 -4.27
N HIS A 465 11.75 -24.36 -3.68
CA HIS A 465 11.12 -24.53 -2.37
C HIS A 465 9.59 -24.43 -2.37
N HIS A 466 8.98 -24.11 -3.51
CA HIS A 466 7.53 -24.14 -3.68
C HIS A 466 7.02 -25.59 -3.85
N PRO A 467 5.83 -25.91 -3.32
CA PRO A 467 5.11 -27.14 -3.68
C PRO A 467 4.85 -27.24 -5.19
N THR A 468 4.88 -28.46 -5.73
CA THR A 468 4.79 -28.76 -7.17
C THR A 468 3.58 -28.13 -7.87
N ASP A 469 2.48 -27.95 -7.16
CA ASP A 469 1.23 -27.36 -7.66
C ASP A 469 1.28 -25.83 -7.85
N THR A 470 2.20 -25.15 -7.14
CA THR A 470 2.36 -23.69 -7.18
C THR A 470 3.70 -23.22 -7.74
N ALA A 471 4.67 -24.13 -7.94
CA ALA A 471 6.02 -23.78 -8.37
C ALA A 471 6.15 -23.34 -9.84
N TRP A 472 5.23 -23.75 -10.73
CA TRP A 472 5.41 -23.57 -12.18
C TRP A 472 5.63 -22.11 -12.64
N PRO A 473 4.89 -21.09 -12.18
CA PRO A 473 5.15 -19.70 -12.54
C PRO A 473 6.57 -19.23 -12.19
N HIS A 474 7.12 -19.71 -11.07
CA HIS A 474 8.50 -19.40 -10.66
C HIS A 474 9.52 -20.14 -11.51
N TRP A 475 9.29 -21.42 -11.85
CA TRP A 475 10.14 -22.14 -12.81
C TRP A 475 10.19 -21.43 -14.16
N LEU A 476 9.02 -21.04 -14.70
CA LEU A 476 8.91 -20.36 -15.99
C LEU A 476 9.59 -18.99 -16.01
N ALA A 477 9.47 -18.21 -14.93
CA ALA A 477 10.15 -16.92 -14.79
C ALA A 477 11.68 -17.05 -14.68
N ALA A 478 12.18 -18.20 -14.20
CA ALA A 478 13.60 -18.50 -14.04
C ALA A 478 14.19 -19.37 -15.18
N ARG A 479 13.49 -19.54 -16.31
CA ARG A 479 13.80 -20.54 -17.35
C ARG A 479 15.25 -20.53 -17.87
N ASP A 480 15.83 -19.33 -17.97
CA ASP A 480 17.14 -19.12 -18.57
C ASP A 480 18.29 -19.37 -17.55
N LEU A 481 17.94 -19.81 -16.32
CA LEU A 481 18.85 -20.07 -15.20
C LEU A 481 18.74 -21.50 -14.61
N TRP A 482 18.01 -22.42 -15.26
CA TRP A 482 17.86 -23.80 -14.76
C TRP A 482 19.18 -24.58 -14.79
N GLU A 483 19.43 -25.36 -13.74
CA GLU A 483 20.54 -26.32 -13.66
C GLU A 483 20.04 -27.77 -13.89
N ASP A 484 20.95 -28.73 -14.11
CA ASP A 484 20.59 -30.14 -14.36
C ASP A 484 19.70 -30.73 -13.25
N HIS A 485 19.95 -30.38 -11.98
CA HIS A 485 19.15 -30.87 -10.84
C HIS A 485 17.74 -30.25 -10.77
N ASP A 486 17.51 -29.12 -11.45
CA ASP A 486 16.19 -28.46 -11.50
C ASP A 486 15.25 -29.10 -12.52
N HIS A 487 15.77 -29.87 -13.49
CA HIS A 487 14.99 -30.39 -14.61
C HIS A 487 13.82 -31.28 -14.16
N ALA A 488 14.05 -32.16 -13.17
CA ALA A 488 13.03 -33.05 -12.63
C ALA A 488 11.90 -32.32 -11.87
N PRO A 489 12.18 -31.45 -10.87
CA PRO A 489 11.12 -30.70 -10.18
C PRO A 489 10.41 -29.69 -11.11
N CYS A 490 11.13 -29.05 -12.04
CA CYS A 490 10.54 -28.18 -13.06
C CYS A 490 9.55 -28.94 -13.95
N ALA A 491 9.95 -30.10 -14.50
CA ALA A 491 9.08 -30.95 -15.31
C ALA A 491 7.84 -31.43 -14.52
N ALA A 492 8.00 -31.80 -13.25
CA ALA A 492 6.88 -32.20 -12.40
C ALA A 492 5.87 -31.06 -12.17
N ALA A 493 6.35 -29.83 -11.93
CA ALA A 493 5.50 -28.65 -11.77
C ALA A 493 4.79 -28.27 -13.07
N ALA A 494 5.51 -28.28 -14.20
CA ALA A 494 4.93 -28.06 -15.53
C ALA A 494 3.84 -29.08 -15.87
N HIS A 495 4.12 -30.37 -15.61
CA HIS A 495 3.18 -31.46 -15.81
C HIS A 495 1.91 -31.30 -14.96
N TRP A 496 2.06 -30.99 -13.66
CA TRP A 496 0.90 -30.75 -12.80
C TRP A 496 0.07 -29.56 -13.29
N HIS A 497 0.72 -28.45 -13.64
CA HIS A 497 0.04 -27.24 -14.10
C HIS A 497 -0.71 -27.47 -15.43
N ALA A 498 -0.08 -28.17 -16.38
CA ALA A 498 -0.69 -28.55 -17.64
C ALA A 498 -1.84 -29.56 -17.47
N ASP A 499 -1.76 -30.48 -16.51
CA ASP A 499 -2.85 -31.41 -16.19
C ASP A 499 -4.10 -30.67 -15.65
N GLN A 500 -3.94 -29.63 -14.83
CA GLN A 500 -5.08 -28.77 -14.45
C GLN A 500 -5.64 -27.98 -15.64
N GLN A 501 -4.78 -27.51 -16.54
CA GLN A 501 -5.22 -26.88 -17.80
C GLN A 501 -5.99 -27.88 -18.69
N MET A 502 -5.57 -29.14 -18.77
CA MET A 502 -6.30 -30.20 -19.47
C MET A 502 -7.67 -30.48 -18.84
N LYS A 503 -7.72 -30.66 -17.52
CA LYS A 503 -8.96 -30.92 -16.76
C LYS A 503 -9.97 -29.77 -16.82
N SER A 504 -9.50 -28.53 -16.92
CA SER A 504 -10.33 -27.34 -17.13
C SER A 504 -10.70 -27.06 -18.59
N GLY A 505 -10.38 -27.97 -19.53
CA GLY A 505 -10.78 -27.83 -20.94
C GLY A 505 -9.88 -26.95 -21.80
N HIS A 506 -8.64 -26.67 -21.38
CA HIS A 506 -7.68 -25.78 -22.05
C HIS A 506 -6.45 -26.50 -22.65
N PRO A 507 -6.61 -27.47 -23.57
CA PRO A 507 -5.49 -28.27 -24.10
C PRO A 507 -4.45 -27.43 -24.86
N VAL A 508 -4.83 -26.32 -25.51
CA VAL A 508 -3.89 -25.39 -26.16
C VAL A 508 -2.93 -24.77 -25.14
N LYS A 509 -3.42 -24.40 -23.95
CA LYS A 509 -2.58 -23.86 -22.88
C LYS A 509 -1.65 -24.96 -22.34
N ALA A 510 -2.17 -26.17 -22.16
CA ALA A 510 -1.40 -27.32 -21.68
C ALA A 510 -0.24 -27.67 -22.63
N ALA A 511 -0.50 -27.72 -23.94
CA ALA A 511 0.52 -27.99 -24.95
C ALA A 511 1.66 -26.95 -24.92
N ARG A 512 1.34 -25.66 -24.78
CA ARG A 512 2.33 -24.57 -24.67
C ARG A 512 3.12 -24.62 -23.35
N THR A 513 2.46 -24.93 -22.24
CA THR A 513 3.10 -25.12 -20.93
C THR A 513 4.16 -26.22 -21.00
N LEU A 514 3.82 -27.37 -21.62
CA LEU A 514 4.69 -28.53 -21.72
C LEU A 514 5.77 -28.40 -22.78
N GLU A 515 5.60 -27.52 -23.77
CA GLU A 515 6.58 -27.26 -24.82
C GLU A 515 7.83 -26.53 -24.33
N VAL A 516 7.69 -25.66 -23.33
CA VAL A 516 8.82 -24.91 -22.73
C VAL A 516 9.39 -25.58 -21.47
N ALA A 517 8.85 -26.72 -21.05
CA ALA A 517 9.32 -27.48 -19.90
C ALA A 517 10.45 -28.46 -20.28
N PRO A 518 11.23 -28.99 -19.33
CA PRO A 518 12.15 -30.09 -19.59
C PRO A 518 11.40 -31.32 -20.15
N GLN A 519 11.80 -31.78 -21.34
CA GLN A 519 11.10 -32.81 -22.13
C GLN A 519 11.29 -34.24 -21.58
N THR A 520 10.80 -34.47 -20.36
CA THR A 520 10.74 -35.79 -19.71
C THR A 520 9.62 -36.65 -20.30
N ASP A 521 9.69 -37.97 -20.09
CA ASP A 521 8.69 -38.95 -20.53
C ASP A 521 7.24 -38.56 -20.17
N ALA A 522 7.02 -38.12 -18.92
CA ALA A 522 5.69 -37.69 -18.47
C ALA A 522 5.23 -36.40 -19.16
N VAL A 523 6.13 -35.42 -19.30
CA VAL A 523 5.86 -34.16 -20.01
C VAL A 523 5.49 -34.42 -21.47
N ASN A 524 6.27 -35.24 -22.17
CA ASN A 524 6.04 -35.55 -23.59
C ASN A 524 4.74 -36.35 -23.77
N LEU A 525 4.45 -37.32 -22.90
CA LEU A 525 3.20 -38.09 -22.94
C LEU A 525 1.98 -37.18 -22.77
N LEU A 526 1.97 -36.29 -21.78
CA LEU A 526 0.87 -35.34 -21.57
C LEU A 526 0.79 -34.32 -22.71
N ARG A 527 1.92 -33.89 -23.28
CA ARG A 527 1.99 -32.98 -24.44
C ARG A 527 1.40 -33.63 -25.68
N GLY A 528 1.66 -34.92 -25.91
CA GLY A 528 1.04 -35.70 -26.98
C GLY A 528 -0.48 -35.80 -26.82
N TRP A 529 -0.99 -36.08 -25.60
CA TRP A 529 -2.43 -36.03 -25.33
C TRP A 529 -3.03 -34.63 -25.51
N ALA A 530 -2.29 -33.58 -25.16
CA ALA A 530 -2.70 -32.19 -25.35
C ALA A 530 -2.76 -31.79 -26.84
N GLN A 531 -1.84 -32.29 -27.68
CA GLN A 531 -1.81 -32.12 -29.14
C GLN A 531 -2.85 -32.98 -29.88
N LEU A 532 -3.26 -34.12 -29.33
CA LEU A 532 -4.37 -34.93 -29.86
C LEU A 532 -5.74 -34.35 -29.49
N ARG A 533 -5.85 -33.77 -28.29
CA ARG A 533 -6.79 -32.67 -28.02
C ARG A 533 -6.33 -31.43 -28.81
N THR A 534 -7.11 -30.37 -28.95
CA THR A 534 -6.95 -29.35 -30.04
C THR A 534 -7.21 -29.87 -31.47
N GLY A 535 -6.63 -31.03 -31.87
CA GLY A 535 -6.80 -31.64 -33.19
C GLY A 535 -5.52 -31.85 -34.00
N ASN A 536 -4.34 -31.65 -33.42
CA ASN A 536 -3.04 -31.79 -34.08
C ASN A 536 -2.47 -33.23 -33.95
N ALA A 537 -3.17 -34.20 -34.53
CA ALA A 537 -2.80 -35.61 -34.44
C ALA A 537 -1.43 -35.93 -35.06
N THR A 538 -0.98 -35.16 -36.05
CA THR A 538 0.35 -35.33 -36.65
C THR A 538 1.48 -34.89 -35.72
N ALA A 539 1.33 -33.81 -34.95
CA ALA A 539 2.30 -33.43 -33.92
C ALA A 539 2.29 -34.42 -32.74
N ALA A 540 1.11 -34.91 -32.33
CA ALA A 540 1.01 -35.96 -31.32
C ALA A 540 1.76 -37.23 -31.74
N GLN A 541 1.62 -37.67 -33.00
CA GLN A 541 2.32 -38.82 -33.55
C GLN A 541 3.85 -38.60 -33.60
N ARG A 542 4.33 -37.42 -33.99
CA ARG A 542 5.78 -37.10 -33.94
C ARG A 542 6.34 -37.22 -32.53
N ILE A 543 5.67 -36.64 -31.51
CA ILE A 543 6.10 -36.76 -30.10
C ILE A 543 6.19 -38.22 -29.66
N VAL A 544 5.23 -39.07 -30.09
CA VAL A 544 5.25 -40.51 -29.82
C VAL A 544 6.46 -41.19 -30.45
N ASP A 545 6.75 -40.92 -31.73
CA ASP A 545 7.82 -41.60 -32.46
C ASP A 545 9.23 -41.07 -32.10
N ASP A 546 9.36 -39.78 -31.80
CA ASP A 546 10.59 -39.15 -31.33
C ASP A 546 10.98 -39.60 -29.91
N THR A 547 10.00 -39.82 -29.01
CA THR A 547 10.27 -40.23 -27.62
C THR A 547 10.38 -41.75 -27.48
N HIS A 548 9.48 -42.50 -28.11
CA HIS A 548 9.41 -43.97 -28.03
C HIS A 548 9.11 -44.55 -29.40
N PRO A 549 10.12 -44.79 -30.27
CA PRO A 549 9.92 -45.44 -31.56
C PRO A 549 9.30 -46.85 -31.45
N ALA A 550 8.97 -47.45 -32.60
CA ALA A 550 8.09 -48.60 -32.76
C ALA A 550 8.25 -49.79 -31.76
N PRO A 551 7.17 -50.57 -31.49
CA PRO A 551 7.22 -51.77 -30.65
C PRO A 551 8.33 -52.76 -31.06
N PRO A 552 8.87 -53.58 -30.12
CA PRO A 552 8.18 -54.07 -28.92
C PRO A 552 8.39 -53.28 -27.62
N HIS A 553 9.22 -52.23 -27.60
CA HIS A 553 9.68 -51.61 -26.33
C HIS A 553 8.86 -50.40 -25.84
N ARG A 554 7.91 -49.89 -26.64
CA ARG A 554 7.06 -48.73 -26.29
C ARG A 554 6.21 -49.02 -25.03
N PRO A 555 6.29 -48.21 -23.94
CA PRO A 555 5.50 -48.44 -22.72
C PRO A 555 3.98 -48.33 -22.94
N ARG A 556 3.16 -49.02 -22.13
CA ARG A 556 1.69 -49.09 -22.28
C ARG A 556 1.01 -47.72 -22.49
N PRO A 557 1.29 -46.66 -21.71
CA PRO A 557 0.64 -45.35 -21.90
C PRO A 557 0.95 -44.72 -23.27
N TRP A 558 2.17 -44.93 -23.78
CA TRP A 558 2.61 -44.50 -25.09
C TRP A 558 1.97 -45.31 -26.22
N GLN A 559 1.76 -46.63 -26.03
CA GLN A 559 1.00 -47.46 -26.97
C GLN A 559 -0.46 -46.97 -27.09
N ILE A 560 -1.11 -46.60 -25.98
CA ILE A 560 -2.49 -46.08 -25.98
C ILE A 560 -2.56 -44.72 -26.69
N LEU A 561 -1.58 -43.83 -26.47
CA LEU A 561 -1.49 -42.57 -27.21
C LEU A 561 -1.26 -42.81 -28.72
N ALA A 562 -0.36 -43.73 -29.08
CA ALA A 562 -0.12 -44.11 -30.47
C ALA A 562 -1.38 -44.67 -31.15
N ALA A 563 -2.14 -45.53 -30.47
CA ALA A 563 -3.41 -46.05 -30.95
C ALA A 563 -4.45 -44.93 -31.14
N ALA A 564 -4.52 -43.97 -30.21
CA ALA A 564 -5.38 -42.80 -30.34
C ALA A 564 -4.97 -41.89 -31.52
N CYS A 565 -3.67 -41.72 -31.78
CA CYS A 565 -3.14 -41.04 -32.97
C CYS A 565 -3.51 -41.79 -34.26
N ALA A 566 -3.31 -43.11 -34.32
CA ALA A 566 -3.68 -43.93 -35.47
C ALA A 566 -5.19 -43.87 -35.78
N LEU A 567 -6.06 -43.89 -34.76
CA LEU A 567 -7.50 -43.69 -34.94
C LEU A 567 -7.82 -42.30 -35.54
N LYS A 568 -7.16 -41.24 -35.05
CA LYS A 568 -7.40 -39.85 -35.46
C LYS A 568 -6.85 -39.51 -36.84
N LEU A 569 -5.68 -40.03 -37.18
CA LEU A 569 -5.12 -39.96 -38.54
C LEU A 569 -5.88 -40.87 -39.51
N GLY A 570 -6.64 -41.84 -39.01
CA GLY A 570 -7.41 -42.77 -39.83
C GLY A 570 -6.58 -43.94 -40.37
N HIS A 571 -5.53 -44.38 -39.67
CA HIS A 571 -4.74 -45.56 -40.03
C HIS A 571 -5.31 -46.79 -39.31
N LEU A 572 -6.35 -47.42 -39.88
CA LEU A 572 -7.13 -48.46 -39.18
C LEU A 572 -6.33 -49.75 -38.96
N ASN A 573 -5.46 -50.10 -39.92
CA ASN A 573 -4.56 -51.25 -39.78
C ASN A 573 -3.58 -51.09 -38.62
N VAL A 574 -2.97 -49.91 -38.48
CA VAL A 574 -2.06 -49.57 -37.37
C VAL A 574 -2.79 -49.54 -36.03
N LEU A 575 -4.03 -49.02 -36.00
CA LEU A 575 -4.88 -49.07 -34.80
C LEU A 575 -5.13 -50.51 -34.34
N ARG A 576 -5.45 -51.41 -35.28
CA ARG A 576 -5.72 -52.83 -34.98
C ARG A 576 -4.51 -53.50 -34.35
N GLU A 577 -3.35 -53.41 -34.99
CA GLU A 577 -2.08 -53.96 -34.50
C GLU A 577 -1.74 -53.45 -33.10
N LEU A 578 -1.80 -52.13 -32.87
CA LEU A 578 -1.50 -51.54 -31.55
C LEU A 578 -2.47 -52.03 -30.46
N LEU A 579 -3.77 -52.13 -30.74
CA LEU A 579 -4.74 -52.65 -29.77
C LEU A 579 -4.56 -54.15 -29.50
N ASP A 580 -4.17 -54.94 -30.51
CA ASP A 580 -3.87 -56.36 -30.34
C ASP A 580 -2.64 -56.56 -29.44
N THR A 581 -1.58 -55.76 -29.60
CA THR A 581 -0.42 -55.79 -28.69
C THR A 581 -0.78 -55.42 -27.24
N LEU A 582 -1.73 -54.51 -27.03
CA LEU A 582 -2.17 -54.07 -25.70
C LEU A 582 -2.91 -55.19 -24.93
N ASP A 583 -3.71 -56.01 -25.60
CA ASP A 583 -4.50 -57.08 -24.97
C ASP A 583 -3.63 -58.27 -24.54
N HIS A 584 -2.52 -58.54 -25.21
CA HIS A 584 -1.57 -59.59 -24.85
C HIS A 584 -0.80 -59.33 -23.54
N THR A 585 -0.94 -58.15 -22.92
CA THR A 585 -0.25 -57.77 -21.67
C THR A 585 -0.91 -58.32 -20.39
N GLY A 586 -2.14 -58.83 -20.47
CA GLY A 586 -2.86 -59.46 -19.34
C GLY A 586 -3.38 -58.49 -18.25
N ALA A 587 -3.02 -57.21 -18.29
CA ALA A 587 -3.51 -56.19 -17.38
C ALA A 587 -4.90 -55.68 -17.82
N PRO A 588 -5.83 -55.36 -16.89
CA PRO A 588 -7.16 -54.89 -17.25
C PRO A 588 -7.08 -53.63 -18.15
N PRO A 589 -7.94 -53.52 -19.18
CA PRO A 589 -7.89 -52.39 -20.11
C PRO A 589 -8.45 -51.13 -19.45
N GLU A 590 -7.78 -50.01 -19.67
CA GLU A 590 -8.17 -48.65 -19.24
C GLU A 590 -9.41 -48.15 -20.02
N ALA A 591 -10.13 -47.14 -19.52
CA ALA A 591 -11.28 -46.59 -20.23
C ALA A 591 -10.97 -46.20 -21.69
N ARG A 592 -9.80 -45.60 -21.94
CA ARG A 592 -9.33 -45.23 -23.29
C ARG A 592 -9.11 -46.45 -24.18
N THR A 593 -8.47 -47.50 -23.68
CA THR A 593 -8.22 -48.75 -24.41
C THR A 593 -9.55 -49.41 -24.83
N VAL A 594 -10.52 -49.48 -23.91
CA VAL A 594 -11.87 -49.99 -24.20
C VAL A 594 -12.61 -49.10 -25.22
N HIS A 595 -12.47 -47.77 -25.12
CA HIS A 595 -13.07 -46.85 -26.09
C HIS A 595 -12.49 -47.01 -27.50
N LEU A 596 -11.15 -47.14 -27.62
CA LEU A 596 -10.47 -47.35 -28.89
C LEU A 596 -10.85 -48.69 -29.54
N ARG A 597 -10.96 -49.78 -28.75
CA ARG A 597 -11.55 -51.06 -29.20
C ARG A 597 -13.00 -50.88 -29.69
N GLY A 598 -13.82 -50.11 -28.98
CA GLY A 598 -15.18 -49.77 -29.41
C GLY A 598 -15.22 -49.01 -30.75
N MET A 599 -14.30 -48.06 -30.93
CA MET A 599 -14.15 -47.32 -32.19
C MET A 599 -13.71 -48.22 -33.34
N LEU A 600 -12.76 -49.13 -33.12
CA LEU A 600 -12.35 -50.13 -34.12
C LEU A 600 -13.53 -51.03 -34.53
N ALA A 601 -14.25 -51.60 -33.55
CA ALA A 601 -15.44 -52.41 -33.79
C ALA A 601 -16.52 -51.64 -34.58
N LEU A 602 -16.73 -50.35 -34.27
CA LEU A 602 -17.65 -49.48 -35.01
C LEU A 602 -17.19 -49.22 -36.46
N ARG A 603 -15.88 -49.07 -36.72
CA ARG A 603 -15.36 -48.92 -38.09
C ARG A 603 -15.47 -50.20 -38.91
N GLU A 604 -15.42 -51.35 -38.25
CA GLU A 604 -15.60 -52.69 -38.84
C GLU A 604 -17.07 -53.16 -38.86
N ALA A 605 -18.03 -52.28 -38.64
CA ALA A 605 -19.48 -52.55 -38.62
C ALA A 605 -19.96 -53.59 -37.57
N ARG A 606 -19.18 -53.83 -36.51
CA ARG A 606 -19.49 -54.72 -35.39
C ARG A 606 -20.32 -54.01 -34.31
N ASP A 607 -21.45 -53.42 -34.70
CA ASP A 607 -22.25 -52.48 -33.89
C ASP A 607 -22.68 -53.02 -32.51
N ALA A 608 -23.01 -54.31 -32.39
CA ALA A 608 -23.42 -54.92 -31.12
C ALA A 608 -22.27 -54.98 -30.08
N GLU A 609 -21.06 -55.25 -30.56
CA GLU A 609 -19.83 -55.28 -29.76
C GLU A 609 -19.37 -53.87 -29.43
N ALA A 610 -19.33 -52.98 -30.43
CA ALA A 610 -18.98 -51.57 -30.27
C ALA A 610 -19.85 -50.91 -29.18
N ARG A 611 -21.16 -51.13 -29.20
CA ARG A 611 -22.09 -50.63 -28.17
C ARG A 611 -21.77 -51.14 -26.77
N THR A 612 -21.34 -52.40 -26.66
CA THR A 612 -20.99 -53.01 -25.37
C THR A 612 -19.69 -52.41 -24.83
N LEU A 613 -18.69 -52.25 -25.69
CA LEU A 613 -17.43 -51.58 -25.37
C LEU A 613 -17.64 -50.11 -24.98
N PHE A 614 -18.45 -49.34 -25.71
CA PHE A 614 -18.73 -47.94 -25.36
C PHE A 614 -19.48 -47.79 -24.03
N ARG A 615 -20.41 -48.70 -23.69
CA ARG A 615 -21.03 -48.73 -22.34
C ARG A 615 -19.99 -48.98 -21.24
N GLN A 616 -19.07 -49.92 -21.45
CA GLN A 616 -17.98 -50.19 -20.50
C GLN A 616 -17.02 -49.00 -20.37
N ALA A 617 -16.66 -48.37 -21.50
CA ALA A 617 -15.79 -47.20 -21.52
C ALA A 617 -16.42 -46.00 -20.79
N GLY A 618 -17.70 -45.68 -21.03
CA GLY A 618 -18.40 -44.59 -20.37
C GLY A 618 -18.45 -44.76 -18.84
N LEU A 619 -18.77 -45.97 -18.36
CA LEU A 619 -18.74 -46.29 -16.93
C LEU A 619 -17.33 -46.13 -16.32
N ARG A 620 -16.30 -46.61 -17.02
CA ARG A 620 -14.90 -46.50 -16.57
C ARG A 620 -14.43 -45.05 -16.53
N PHE A 621 -14.67 -44.27 -17.58
CA PHE A 621 -14.36 -42.83 -17.62
C PHE A 621 -15.00 -42.07 -16.45
N ARG A 622 -16.24 -42.39 -16.08
CA ARG A 622 -16.88 -41.80 -14.89
C ARG A 622 -16.18 -42.19 -13.58
N SER A 623 -15.77 -43.46 -13.42
CA SER A 623 -14.99 -43.89 -12.25
C SER A 623 -13.57 -43.33 -12.20
N GLU A 624 -12.97 -43.03 -13.35
CA GLU A 624 -11.64 -42.42 -13.50
C GLU A 624 -11.68 -40.88 -13.35
N GLY A 625 -12.85 -40.26 -13.14
CA GLY A 625 -12.98 -38.81 -13.00
C GLY A 625 -12.91 -38.03 -14.32
N LEU A 626 -13.21 -38.67 -15.46
CA LEU A 626 -13.15 -38.12 -16.82
C LEU A 626 -14.56 -37.99 -17.45
N PRO A 627 -15.48 -37.17 -16.89
CA PRO A 627 -16.87 -37.09 -17.36
C PRO A 627 -17.02 -36.58 -18.80
N GLY A 628 -16.07 -35.76 -19.31
CA GLY A 628 -16.05 -35.31 -20.70
C GLY A 628 -15.82 -36.46 -21.69
N ASP A 629 -14.83 -37.31 -21.43
CA ASP A 629 -14.57 -38.50 -22.26
C ASP A 629 -15.75 -39.51 -22.16
N ALA A 630 -16.42 -39.57 -20.99
CA ALA A 630 -17.60 -40.41 -20.79
C ALA A 630 -18.80 -40.01 -21.67
N VAL A 631 -19.13 -38.72 -21.78
CA VAL A 631 -20.28 -38.28 -22.61
C VAL A 631 -20.06 -38.53 -24.11
N ILE A 632 -18.80 -38.54 -24.58
CA ILE A 632 -18.49 -38.96 -25.96
C ILE A 632 -18.86 -40.44 -26.14
N ALA A 633 -18.38 -41.33 -25.25
CA ALA A 633 -18.71 -42.75 -25.31
C ALA A 633 -20.22 -43.02 -25.22
N GLU A 634 -20.93 -42.31 -24.35
CA GLU A 634 -22.39 -42.41 -24.21
C GLU A 634 -23.14 -41.93 -25.44
N SER A 635 -22.66 -40.89 -26.13
CA SER A 635 -23.27 -40.44 -27.40
C SER A 635 -23.16 -41.48 -28.53
N LEU A 636 -22.08 -42.28 -28.53
CA LEU A 636 -21.90 -43.39 -29.45
C LEU A 636 -22.85 -44.56 -29.09
N VAL A 637 -23.12 -44.80 -27.80
CA VAL A 637 -24.17 -45.75 -27.37
C VAL A 637 -25.55 -45.26 -27.81
N ALA A 638 -25.85 -43.96 -27.65
CA ALA A 638 -27.12 -43.37 -28.09
C ALA A 638 -27.32 -43.52 -29.61
N MET A 639 -26.31 -43.16 -30.42
CA MET A 639 -26.31 -43.36 -31.87
C MET A 639 -26.56 -44.83 -32.26
N LEU A 640 -25.90 -45.77 -31.58
CA LEU A 640 -26.08 -47.22 -31.85
C LEU A 640 -27.44 -47.75 -31.40
N ASN A 641 -28.09 -47.15 -30.40
CA ASN A 641 -29.47 -47.48 -30.05
C ASN A 641 -30.48 -46.91 -31.06
N VAL A 642 -30.22 -45.73 -31.64
CA VAL A 642 -31.04 -45.19 -32.74
C VAL A 642 -31.02 -46.12 -33.94
N ARG A 643 -29.85 -46.68 -34.31
CA ARG A 643 -29.75 -47.72 -35.34
C ARG A 643 -30.55 -49.00 -35.03
N GLN A 644 -30.94 -49.21 -33.78
CA GLN A 644 -31.80 -50.33 -33.34
C GLN A 644 -33.26 -49.92 -33.12
N GLY A 645 -33.67 -48.74 -33.62
CA GLY A 645 -35.06 -48.28 -33.60
C GLY A 645 -35.46 -47.46 -32.36
N GLN A 646 -34.53 -47.07 -31.49
CA GLN A 646 -34.85 -46.11 -30.43
C GLN A 646 -35.03 -44.70 -31.02
N SER A 647 -36.05 -43.96 -30.57
CA SER A 647 -36.24 -42.54 -30.94
C SER A 647 -35.00 -41.70 -30.62
N VAL A 648 -34.59 -40.82 -31.55
CA VAL A 648 -33.37 -40.00 -31.42
C VAL A 648 -33.40 -39.14 -30.17
N HIS A 649 -34.48 -38.39 -29.92
CA HIS A 649 -34.61 -37.58 -28.71
C HIS A 649 -34.54 -38.44 -27.44
N ALA A 650 -35.17 -39.62 -27.44
CA ALA A 650 -35.16 -40.52 -26.28
C ALA A 650 -33.77 -41.13 -26.01
N ALA A 651 -33.00 -41.44 -27.06
CA ALA A 651 -31.65 -41.98 -26.93
C ALA A 651 -30.63 -40.92 -26.46
N PHE A 652 -30.77 -39.67 -26.92
CA PHE A 652 -29.80 -38.61 -26.67
C PHE A 652 -30.13 -37.67 -25.50
N ARG A 653 -31.37 -37.67 -24.97
CA ARG A 653 -31.84 -36.76 -23.89
C ARG A 653 -30.82 -36.57 -22.76
N ASP A 654 -30.35 -37.68 -22.18
CA ASP A 654 -29.56 -37.65 -20.96
C ASP A 654 -28.11 -37.22 -21.24
N VAL A 655 -27.52 -37.65 -22.37
CA VAL A 655 -26.16 -37.26 -22.78
C VAL A 655 -26.09 -35.83 -23.33
N LEU A 656 -27.14 -35.33 -24.00
CA LEU A 656 -27.25 -33.92 -24.40
C LEU A 656 -27.37 -32.97 -23.20
N HIS A 657 -27.94 -33.43 -22.09
CA HIS A 657 -27.95 -32.68 -20.84
C HIS A 657 -26.58 -32.75 -20.14
N ALA A 658 -26.02 -33.96 -19.98
CA ALA A 658 -24.75 -34.19 -19.30
C ALA A 658 -23.53 -33.55 -20.00
N SER A 659 -23.59 -33.32 -21.31
CA SER A 659 -22.50 -32.69 -22.08
C SER A 659 -22.44 -31.16 -21.97
N ARG A 660 -23.45 -30.48 -21.42
CA ARG A 660 -23.49 -29.01 -21.33
C ARG A 660 -22.26 -28.36 -20.67
N PRO A 661 -21.64 -28.92 -19.60
CA PRO A 661 -20.44 -28.34 -18.99
C PRO A 661 -19.15 -28.50 -19.82
N PHE A 662 -19.19 -29.29 -20.90
CA PHE A 662 -18.01 -29.68 -21.68
C PHE A 662 -18.17 -29.20 -23.13
N PRO A 663 -17.98 -27.90 -23.42
CA PRO A 663 -18.35 -27.31 -24.71
C PRO A 663 -17.65 -27.98 -25.89
N ARG A 664 -16.40 -28.44 -25.72
CA ARG A 664 -15.66 -29.12 -26.78
C ARG A 664 -16.13 -30.55 -26.99
N GLU A 665 -16.23 -31.35 -25.94
CA GLU A 665 -16.78 -32.72 -26.02
C GLU A 665 -18.24 -32.72 -26.48
N ARG A 666 -19.00 -31.67 -26.17
CA ARG A 666 -20.35 -31.43 -26.68
C ARG A 666 -20.39 -31.32 -28.20
N VAL A 667 -19.37 -30.78 -28.88
CA VAL A 667 -19.30 -30.79 -30.37
C VAL A 667 -19.41 -32.22 -30.88
N HIS A 668 -18.64 -33.16 -30.33
CA HIS A 668 -18.73 -34.58 -30.73
C HIS A 668 -20.09 -35.22 -30.38
N VAL A 669 -20.68 -34.90 -29.22
CA VAL A 669 -22.02 -35.38 -28.84
C VAL A 669 -23.09 -34.86 -29.80
N LEU A 670 -23.02 -33.58 -30.17
CA LEU A 670 -23.93 -32.96 -31.12
C LEU A 670 -23.73 -33.54 -32.53
N THR A 671 -22.51 -33.67 -33.04
CA THR A 671 -22.26 -34.31 -34.35
C THR A 671 -22.88 -35.71 -34.43
N ASN A 672 -22.78 -36.51 -33.36
CA ASN A 672 -23.44 -37.83 -33.29
C ASN A 672 -24.97 -37.73 -33.23
N TYR A 673 -25.52 -36.77 -32.49
CA TYR A 673 -26.96 -36.51 -32.41
C TYR A 673 -27.54 -36.08 -33.76
N VAL A 674 -26.90 -35.13 -34.44
CA VAL A 674 -27.36 -34.62 -35.73
C VAL A 674 -27.21 -35.67 -36.83
N TYR A 675 -26.12 -36.46 -36.82
CA TYR A 675 -26.01 -37.65 -37.67
C TYR A 675 -27.20 -38.61 -37.47
N SER A 676 -27.61 -38.86 -36.22
CA SER A 676 -28.80 -39.67 -35.95
C SER A 676 -30.10 -39.04 -36.43
N LEU A 677 -30.30 -37.73 -36.27
CA LEU A 677 -31.48 -37.02 -36.81
C LEU A 677 -31.57 -37.16 -38.34
N THR A 678 -30.47 -36.86 -39.06
CA THR A 678 -30.37 -36.99 -40.51
C THR A 678 -30.63 -38.43 -40.96
N ALA A 679 -30.03 -39.43 -40.32
CA ALA A 679 -30.24 -40.84 -40.65
C ALA A 679 -31.69 -41.31 -40.46
N THR A 680 -32.42 -40.73 -39.49
CA THR A 680 -33.86 -41.03 -39.27
C THR A 680 -34.82 -40.16 -40.07
N HIS A 681 -34.33 -39.28 -40.95
CA HIS A 681 -35.16 -38.35 -41.73
C HIS A 681 -36.05 -37.45 -40.85
N ALA A 682 -35.47 -36.91 -39.78
CA ALA A 682 -36.13 -35.93 -38.92
C ALA A 682 -36.46 -34.61 -39.66
N PRO A 683 -37.40 -33.79 -39.18
CA PRO A 683 -37.79 -32.54 -39.85
C PRO A 683 -36.62 -31.57 -40.03
N ASP A 684 -36.58 -30.88 -41.17
CA ASP A 684 -35.52 -29.92 -41.53
C ASP A 684 -35.31 -28.82 -40.49
N THR A 685 -36.36 -28.41 -39.77
CA THR A 685 -36.28 -27.42 -38.69
C THR A 685 -35.34 -27.87 -37.58
N ASP A 686 -35.49 -29.11 -37.15
CA ASP A 686 -34.80 -29.67 -35.99
C ASP A 686 -33.36 -30.05 -36.37
N VAL A 687 -33.19 -30.53 -37.60
CA VAL A 687 -31.89 -30.88 -38.19
C VAL A 687 -31.03 -29.63 -38.40
N ASN A 688 -31.55 -28.59 -39.06
CA ASN A 688 -30.80 -27.37 -39.34
C ASN A 688 -30.42 -26.61 -38.05
N ALA A 689 -31.34 -26.49 -37.08
CA ALA A 689 -31.05 -25.84 -35.80
C ALA A 689 -29.93 -26.55 -35.02
N ALA A 690 -29.92 -27.89 -35.05
CA ALA A 690 -28.87 -28.67 -34.39
C ALA A 690 -27.53 -28.60 -35.14
N TYR A 691 -27.53 -28.50 -36.48
CA TYR A 691 -26.30 -28.22 -37.25
C TYR A 691 -25.72 -26.84 -36.92
N GLU A 692 -26.57 -25.82 -36.84
CA GLU A 692 -26.15 -24.44 -36.51
C GLU A 692 -25.55 -24.35 -35.11
N GLU A 693 -26.14 -25.01 -34.10
CA GLU A 693 -25.53 -25.15 -32.76
C GLU A 693 -24.16 -25.83 -32.85
N THR A 694 -24.06 -26.94 -33.59
CA THR A 694 -22.82 -27.75 -33.68
C THR A 694 -21.68 -26.96 -34.32
N VAL A 695 -21.93 -26.31 -35.47
CA VAL A 695 -20.92 -25.53 -36.19
C VAL A 695 -20.48 -24.31 -35.38
N THR A 696 -21.44 -23.57 -34.81
CA THR A 696 -21.15 -22.39 -33.97
C THR A 696 -20.27 -22.77 -32.77
N LEU A 697 -20.58 -23.90 -32.12
CA LEU A 697 -19.79 -24.38 -30.98
C LEU A 697 -18.41 -24.91 -31.39
N ALA A 698 -18.29 -25.54 -32.57
CA ALA A 698 -17.00 -25.99 -33.13
C ALA A 698 -16.08 -24.80 -33.43
N GLU A 699 -16.61 -23.71 -34.01
CA GLU A 699 -15.85 -22.48 -34.24
C GLU A 699 -15.44 -21.81 -32.92
N GLN A 700 -16.36 -21.69 -31.94
CA GLN A 700 -16.05 -21.14 -30.61
C GLN A 700 -14.98 -21.94 -29.83
N THR A 701 -14.94 -23.26 -30.02
CA THR A 701 -13.97 -24.15 -29.35
C THR A 701 -12.72 -24.44 -30.18
N ASN A 702 -12.64 -23.89 -31.40
CA ASN A 702 -11.60 -24.15 -32.39
C ASN A 702 -11.38 -25.66 -32.66
N ASP A 703 -12.48 -26.44 -32.73
CA ASP A 703 -12.44 -27.88 -33.05
C ASP A 703 -12.67 -28.11 -34.55
N LEU A 704 -11.58 -28.02 -35.31
CA LEU A 704 -11.61 -28.12 -36.78
C LEU A 704 -12.14 -29.47 -37.29
N GLU A 705 -11.80 -30.58 -36.61
CA GLU A 705 -12.25 -31.93 -36.97
C GLU A 705 -13.75 -32.11 -36.68
N GLY A 706 -14.22 -31.65 -35.52
CA GLY A 706 -15.65 -31.65 -35.17
C GLY A 706 -16.47 -30.78 -36.12
N GLY A 707 -15.95 -29.59 -36.47
CA GLY A 707 -16.54 -28.70 -37.47
C GLY A 707 -16.61 -29.33 -38.86
N ALA A 708 -15.51 -29.92 -39.35
CA ALA A 708 -15.48 -30.63 -40.63
C ALA A 708 -16.50 -31.79 -40.69
N ALA A 709 -16.61 -32.57 -39.61
CA ALA A 709 -17.60 -33.65 -39.51
C ALA A 709 -19.06 -33.13 -39.50
N ALA A 710 -19.32 -32.00 -38.83
CA ALA A 710 -20.63 -31.36 -38.83
C ALA A 710 -21.00 -30.84 -40.23
N TRP A 711 -20.12 -30.05 -40.86
CA TRP A 711 -20.31 -29.52 -42.22
C TRP A 711 -20.49 -30.63 -43.25
N ASN A 712 -19.73 -31.73 -43.17
CA ASN A 712 -19.90 -32.90 -44.04
C ASN A 712 -21.30 -33.49 -43.93
N THR A 713 -21.77 -33.73 -42.69
CA THR A 713 -23.06 -34.38 -42.47
C THR A 713 -24.21 -33.44 -42.86
N TRP A 714 -24.05 -32.12 -42.70
CA TRP A 714 -24.99 -31.12 -43.21
C TRP A 714 -25.01 -31.04 -44.74
N GLY A 715 -23.87 -31.31 -45.38
CA GLY A 715 -23.75 -31.52 -46.82
C GLY A 715 -24.54 -32.75 -47.27
N VAL A 716 -24.40 -33.89 -46.58
CA VAL A 716 -25.19 -35.11 -46.82
C VAL A 716 -26.70 -34.84 -46.67
N HIS A 717 -27.11 -34.07 -45.67
CA HIS A 717 -28.52 -33.70 -45.50
C HIS A 717 -29.08 -32.91 -46.71
N ALA A 718 -28.35 -31.89 -47.16
CA ALA A 718 -28.72 -31.15 -48.39
C ALA A 718 -28.68 -32.05 -49.64
N HIS A 719 -27.70 -32.94 -49.74
CA HIS A 719 -27.57 -33.87 -50.86
C HIS A 719 -28.79 -34.81 -50.96
N LEU A 720 -29.22 -35.40 -49.83
CA LEU A 720 -30.44 -36.21 -49.75
C LEU A 720 -31.71 -35.40 -50.06
N ALA A 721 -31.76 -34.13 -49.65
CA ALA A 721 -32.83 -33.19 -50.01
C ALA A 721 -32.76 -32.67 -51.46
N ARG A 722 -31.75 -33.07 -52.25
CA ARG A 722 -31.45 -32.63 -53.63
C ARG A 722 -31.11 -31.14 -53.77
N ASP A 723 -30.71 -30.49 -52.68
CA ASP A 723 -30.09 -29.16 -52.69
C ASP A 723 -28.60 -29.29 -52.98
N TYR A 724 -28.29 -29.56 -54.25
CA TYR A 724 -26.93 -29.86 -54.71
C TYR A 724 -25.98 -28.66 -54.59
N GLU A 725 -26.49 -27.43 -54.69
CA GLU A 725 -25.69 -26.21 -54.52
C GLU A 725 -25.18 -26.08 -53.09
N GLN A 726 -26.09 -26.21 -52.11
CA GLN A 726 -25.72 -26.13 -50.69
C GLN A 726 -24.93 -27.37 -50.25
N ALA A 727 -25.20 -28.56 -50.79
CA ALA A 727 -24.38 -29.74 -50.56
C ALA A 727 -22.92 -29.50 -50.98
N ALA A 728 -22.71 -29.01 -52.21
CA ALA A 728 -21.37 -28.71 -52.73
C ALA A 728 -20.66 -27.61 -51.94
N HIS A 729 -21.37 -26.56 -51.52
CA HIS A 729 -20.82 -25.52 -50.64
C HIS A 729 -20.34 -26.11 -49.30
N ARG A 730 -21.19 -26.91 -48.64
CA ARG A 730 -20.92 -27.52 -47.33
C ARG A 730 -19.77 -28.53 -47.39
N TYR A 731 -19.68 -29.36 -48.43
CA TYR A 731 -18.55 -30.28 -48.61
C TYR A 731 -17.23 -29.54 -48.83
N ARG A 732 -17.19 -28.47 -49.63
CA ARG A 732 -15.97 -27.65 -49.79
C ARG A 732 -15.55 -26.99 -48.48
N ARG A 733 -16.50 -26.50 -47.67
CA ARG A 733 -16.24 -25.96 -46.33
C ARG A 733 -15.69 -27.04 -45.38
N ALA A 734 -16.22 -28.27 -45.46
CA ALA A 734 -15.72 -29.41 -44.69
C ALA A 734 -14.30 -29.85 -45.10
N LEU A 735 -13.99 -29.88 -46.41
CA LEU A 735 -12.64 -30.15 -46.90
C LEU A 735 -11.63 -29.13 -46.34
N HIS A 736 -11.94 -27.84 -46.46
CA HIS A 736 -11.06 -26.79 -45.97
C HIS A 736 -10.78 -26.85 -44.46
N LEU A 737 -11.71 -27.40 -43.67
CA LEU A 737 -11.53 -27.60 -42.22
C LEU A 737 -10.77 -28.89 -41.86
N VAL A 738 -10.84 -29.94 -42.70
CA VAL A 738 -10.11 -31.20 -42.45
C VAL A 738 -8.69 -31.18 -43.05
N GLU A 739 -8.42 -30.32 -44.04
CA GLU A 739 -7.09 -29.98 -44.54
C GLU A 739 -6.13 -29.69 -43.36
N GLY A 740 -4.94 -30.29 -43.39
CA GLY A 740 -3.93 -30.12 -42.33
C GLY A 740 -4.17 -30.88 -41.01
N THR A 741 -5.38 -31.39 -40.73
CA THR A 741 -5.64 -32.22 -39.53
C THR A 741 -4.96 -33.59 -39.58
N GLY A 742 -4.72 -34.09 -40.80
CA GLY A 742 -4.21 -35.44 -41.05
C GLY A 742 -5.26 -36.56 -40.92
N ASN A 743 -6.54 -36.24 -40.69
CA ASN A 743 -7.61 -37.25 -40.60
C ASN A 743 -8.00 -37.77 -42.00
N LEU A 744 -7.23 -38.75 -42.48
CA LEU A 744 -7.37 -39.37 -43.80
C LEU A 744 -8.77 -39.93 -44.04
N ARG A 745 -9.37 -40.54 -43.00
CA ARG A 745 -10.72 -41.13 -43.12
C ARG A 745 -11.79 -40.06 -43.34
N LEU A 746 -11.76 -38.98 -42.56
CA LEU A 746 -12.77 -37.92 -42.69
C LEU A 746 -12.59 -37.15 -44.00
N HIS A 747 -11.35 -36.85 -44.39
CA HIS A 747 -11.04 -36.29 -45.70
C HIS A 747 -11.59 -37.17 -46.83
N GLY A 748 -11.30 -38.48 -46.83
CA GLY A 748 -11.79 -39.40 -47.86
C GLY A 748 -13.31 -39.56 -47.90
N LEU A 749 -14.00 -39.45 -46.76
CA LEU A 749 -15.48 -39.40 -46.70
C LEU A 749 -16.03 -38.14 -47.39
N ILE A 750 -15.50 -36.96 -47.05
CA ILE A 750 -15.97 -35.69 -47.61
C ILE A 750 -15.66 -35.63 -49.11
N GLN A 751 -14.44 -36.02 -49.49
CA GLN A 751 -14.01 -36.02 -50.88
C GLN A 751 -14.83 -36.99 -51.73
N SER A 752 -15.14 -38.19 -51.22
CA SER A 752 -16.04 -39.12 -51.92
C SER A 752 -17.41 -38.51 -52.18
N ASN A 753 -18.04 -37.94 -51.15
CA ASN A 753 -19.36 -37.29 -51.27
C ASN A 753 -19.36 -36.13 -52.28
N LEU A 754 -18.29 -35.32 -52.32
CA LEU A 754 -18.17 -34.23 -53.28
C LEU A 754 -17.92 -34.75 -54.70
N SER A 755 -17.09 -35.79 -54.85
CA SER A 755 -16.74 -36.37 -56.15
C SER A 755 -17.94 -37.09 -56.79
N GLU A 756 -18.77 -37.74 -55.98
CA GLU A 756 -20.09 -38.27 -56.37
C GLU A 756 -21.01 -37.15 -56.87
N LEU A 757 -21.13 -36.08 -56.08
CA LEU A 757 -21.99 -34.92 -56.40
C LEU A 757 -21.54 -34.16 -57.67
N THR A 758 -20.25 -34.18 -58.00
CA THR A 758 -19.67 -33.46 -59.16
C THR A 758 -19.31 -34.37 -60.34
N ASP A 759 -19.66 -35.66 -60.29
CA ASP A 759 -19.35 -36.67 -61.31
C ASP A 759 -17.83 -36.87 -61.60
N ASP A 760 -16.97 -36.60 -60.60
CA ASP A 760 -15.52 -36.77 -60.72
C ASP A 760 -15.09 -38.19 -60.34
N HIS A 761 -15.30 -39.12 -61.28
CA HIS A 761 -14.94 -40.53 -61.11
C HIS A 761 -13.43 -40.75 -60.88
N ALA A 762 -12.56 -39.88 -61.40
CA ALA A 762 -11.12 -40.04 -61.28
C ALA A 762 -10.65 -39.72 -59.85
N GLN A 763 -11.13 -38.60 -59.30
CA GLN A 763 -10.85 -38.21 -57.91
C GLN A 763 -11.51 -39.17 -56.91
N LEU A 764 -12.72 -39.68 -57.22
CA LEU A 764 -13.38 -40.71 -56.44
C LEU A 764 -12.53 -41.99 -56.37
N ALA A 765 -12.05 -42.50 -57.50
CA ALA A 765 -11.24 -43.72 -57.56
C ALA A 765 -9.94 -43.59 -56.74
N ALA A 766 -9.23 -42.46 -56.88
CA ALA A 766 -8.03 -42.18 -56.10
C ALA A 766 -8.31 -42.08 -54.58
N THR A 767 -9.47 -41.54 -54.20
CA THR A 767 -9.90 -41.43 -52.81
C THR A 767 -10.21 -42.81 -52.19
N LEU A 768 -10.82 -43.71 -52.96
CA LEU A 768 -11.16 -45.07 -52.52
C LEU A 768 -9.92 -45.96 -52.33
N ASP A 769 -8.95 -45.87 -53.25
CA ASP A 769 -7.66 -46.58 -53.14
C ASP A 769 -6.90 -46.16 -51.88
N LEU A 770 -6.81 -44.84 -51.63
CA LEU A 770 -6.20 -44.25 -50.45
C LEU A 770 -6.91 -44.65 -49.14
N LEU A 771 -8.25 -44.75 -49.14
CA LEU A 771 -9.02 -45.27 -47.99
C LEU A 771 -8.76 -46.75 -47.74
N SER A 772 -8.68 -47.58 -48.78
CA SER A 772 -8.37 -49.01 -48.67
C SER A 772 -6.93 -49.26 -48.21
N GLY A 773 -5.95 -48.52 -48.73
CA GLY A 773 -4.56 -48.60 -48.25
C GLY A 773 -4.39 -48.28 -46.76
N ALA A 774 -5.26 -47.41 -46.20
CA ALA A 774 -5.32 -47.11 -44.77
C ALA A 774 -6.17 -48.11 -43.94
N GLY A 775 -6.74 -49.14 -44.58
CA GLY A 775 -7.50 -50.23 -43.96
C GLY A 775 -9.01 -50.00 -43.84
N HIS A 776 -9.60 -49.10 -44.61
CA HIS A 776 -11.05 -48.81 -44.57
C HIS A 776 -11.85 -49.54 -45.66
N ASP A 777 -11.48 -50.78 -46.02
CA ASP A 777 -12.09 -51.52 -47.14
C ASP A 777 -13.62 -51.62 -47.06
N THR A 778 -14.17 -51.87 -45.86
CA THR A 778 -15.63 -51.88 -45.64
C THR A 778 -16.29 -50.55 -45.99
N LEU A 779 -15.61 -49.42 -45.75
CA LEU A 779 -16.11 -48.11 -46.16
C LEU A 779 -15.98 -47.93 -47.67
N SER A 780 -14.81 -48.23 -48.26
CA SER A 780 -14.58 -48.09 -49.71
C SER A 780 -15.64 -48.88 -50.49
N GLN A 781 -15.91 -50.12 -50.08
CA GLN A 781 -16.95 -50.96 -50.66
C GLN A 781 -18.37 -50.40 -50.42
N THR A 782 -18.65 -49.80 -49.26
CA THR A 782 -19.95 -49.15 -48.99
C THR A 782 -20.18 -47.95 -49.92
N ILE A 783 -19.16 -47.11 -50.14
CA ILE A 783 -19.24 -45.96 -51.05
C ILE A 783 -19.47 -46.43 -52.48
N GLN A 784 -18.69 -47.41 -52.96
CA GLN A 784 -18.87 -48.01 -54.29
C GLN A 784 -20.29 -48.58 -54.48
N ASN A 785 -20.82 -49.30 -53.49
CA ASN A 785 -22.16 -49.88 -53.55
C ASN A 785 -23.31 -48.85 -53.54
N ASN A 786 -23.07 -47.65 -53.00
CA ASN A 786 -24.07 -46.57 -52.98
C ASN A 786 -24.11 -45.82 -54.32
N ILE A 787 -22.96 -45.61 -54.96
CA ILE A 787 -22.82 -44.88 -56.24
C ILE A 787 -23.29 -45.74 -57.43
N LEU A 788 -23.29 -47.07 -57.29
CA LEU A 788 -23.77 -48.02 -58.30
C LEU A 788 -25.28 -48.32 -58.19
N ARG A 789 -26.07 -47.47 -57.51
CA ARG A 789 -27.52 -47.63 -57.27
C ARG A 789 -28.31 -46.38 -57.67
#